data_AF-A0A925LHX9-F1
#
_entry.id   AF-A0A925LHX9-F1
#
_cell.length_a   1.000
_cell.length_b   1.000
_cell.length_c   1.000
_cell.angle_alpha   90.00
_cell.angle_beta   90.00
_cell.angle_gamma   90.00
#
_symmetry.space_group_name_H-M   'P 1'
#
loop_
_entity.id
_entity.type
_entity.pdbx_description
1 polymer ?
#
loop_
_entity_poly.entity_id
_entity_poly.type
_entity_poly.pdbx_seq_one_letter_code
_entity_poly.pdbx_strand_id
1 'polypeptide(L)'
;QAVVNQTISGLACGKPIRGHVAFLGGPLYFLSELRTRFIETLNLTQEQTIIPPNSQLFVAEGAAIESMNETALSFVEILHKAEGLKKATSHEVNRLPQLFATEEEFKQFNERHAKNVVKTRELESYVGNCFLGIDAGSTTTKVALISEAGELLYSHYGSNQGKPLELLIGNLKEIYSKLPVGARIAKSTVTGYGEALIKAALKVDIGEIETIAHYKAADFFLPGVDFILDIGGQDMKCLRVKDGIIDDIMLNEACSSGCGSFLETFAQSLKLDIKDFAQAALTSEHPVDLGSRCTVFMNSRVKQAQKEGATVGDISAGLSYSVIKNALQKVIKIRDPKLMGEKIIVQGGTFYNDAVLRAFEMISERDVIRPNIAGIMGAFGAAIIAMERFVEGTETTLLKKDALGQFDFAVVMERCQLCGNHCLLTINEFSDGGRFVSGNRCEKGAGEEIKNKDLPNLYDYKYKRMFRYKALPLNEAKRGVVGIPRVLNLYENYPYWFTFFTNLGYRVELSPTSNKKIYEEGIETIPSESACYPAKIVHGHIIHLLKRGVKFIFYPCIPYEVKEKEGADNNYNCPIVTSYPETIKHNVDAINEPGVVFMNPFLPMDEEDRLAERLYQEFKDQGISKEEINQAAKAAWQEKVNVRLEIAKKGEEVLEYLKQTGTKGIVLAGRPYHIDPEINHGLTNIITTLGMAVLTEDAISHLDDARRPLRVLDQWAYHTRLYSAAEVVGKNELLELVQLTSFGCGVDAVTSDQVHEILHKHGKIYTLIKIDEGNNLGAIRIRMRSLKAAMDERTKRKVQPKRDIAPDEKLVFTLEHKEKHTIIAPQMSPIHFDLYSAGFKRAGYNVVILPDVDTGAIDEGLRYVNNDACYPTILVVGQIMKALKSGRYDLNNTSIFISQTGGGCRASNYIGFIRKAMKDAGIHTVPVVSINASGLEANPGFKLSARLVHTAMLATIYGDLFLRVTQATRPYEKVLGATNALHKKWLAIAIENLSTGNIITFNRNIKKIVKEFDALDRIDIKKPKVGIVGEILVKYHPTGNNELVKVLEAEGVEVCVPDLLDFFLYTAYNAKFKYEKLNGKKKTWVYSNLFIKIAELYRSPVKNALRASRNFKAPTTIQEKAEHAQELISLGNQTGEGWFLTGEMVELVKHGVENIVCVQPFACLPNHVVGKSMIKPIRNKYPMANIVA
;
A
#
# COMPACT_ATOMS: atom_id res chain seq x y z
N GLN A 1 21.38 -5.49 -13.47
CA GLN A 1 21.05 -6.14 -12.18
C GLN A 1 19.61 -5.91 -11.75
N ALA A 2 19.11 -4.67 -11.63
CA ALA A 2 17.76 -4.39 -11.10
C ALA A 2 16.64 -5.21 -11.78
N VAL A 3 16.62 -5.25 -13.12
CA VAL A 3 15.67 -6.06 -13.92
C VAL A 3 15.75 -7.56 -13.59
N VAL A 4 16.95 -8.08 -13.40
CA VAL A 4 17.19 -9.50 -13.04
C VAL A 4 16.63 -9.79 -11.66
N ASN A 5 16.98 -8.97 -10.67
CA ASN A 5 16.49 -9.13 -9.30
C ASN A 5 14.96 -9.05 -9.25
N GLN A 6 14.34 -8.09 -9.96
CA GLN A 6 12.88 -7.96 -10.05
C GLN A 6 12.23 -9.16 -10.73
N THR A 7 12.85 -9.74 -11.75
CA THR A 7 12.35 -10.94 -12.43
C THR A 7 12.39 -12.15 -11.50
N ILE A 8 13.49 -12.34 -10.77
CA ILE A 8 13.68 -13.47 -9.85
C ILE A 8 12.78 -13.32 -8.61
N SER A 9 12.74 -12.14 -7.99
CA SER A 9 11.94 -11.90 -6.78
C SER A 9 10.44 -11.80 -7.07
N GLY A 10 10.08 -11.23 -8.21
CA GLY A 10 8.69 -10.91 -8.57
C GLY A 10 8.03 -12.03 -9.36
N LEU A 11 8.56 -12.34 -10.55
CA LEU A 11 7.91 -13.25 -11.50
C LEU A 11 8.10 -14.72 -11.17
N ALA A 12 9.23 -15.09 -10.54
CA ALA A 12 9.45 -16.48 -10.16
C ALA A 12 8.59 -16.93 -8.96
N CYS A 13 8.12 -15.98 -8.13
CA CYS A 13 7.20 -16.25 -7.00
C CYS A 13 7.64 -17.43 -6.11
N GLY A 14 8.91 -17.44 -5.68
CA GLY A 14 9.43 -18.49 -4.79
C GLY A 14 9.77 -19.81 -5.48
N LYS A 15 9.82 -19.82 -6.82
CA LYS A 15 10.23 -20.98 -7.63
C LYS A 15 11.67 -20.80 -8.10
N PRO A 16 12.65 -21.53 -7.52
CA PRO A 16 14.04 -21.42 -7.96
C PRO A 16 14.17 -21.77 -9.43
N ILE A 17 14.84 -20.90 -10.19
CA ILE A 17 15.15 -21.14 -11.61
C ILE A 17 16.42 -21.99 -11.66
N ARG A 18 16.30 -23.25 -12.10
CA ARG A 18 17.38 -24.26 -12.14
C ARG A 18 17.26 -25.11 -13.41
N GLY A 19 18.36 -25.79 -13.76
CA GLY A 19 18.42 -26.67 -14.93
C GLY A 19 18.78 -25.92 -16.21
N HIS A 20 18.28 -26.40 -17.35
CA HIS A 20 18.50 -25.76 -18.64
C HIS A 20 17.56 -24.56 -18.80
N VAL A 21 18.13 -23.36 -18.94
CA VAL A 21 17.42 -22.09 -19.00
C VAL A 21 17.56 -21.51 -20.40
N ALA A 22 16.42 -21.39 -21.09
CA ALA A 22 16.34 -20.74 -22.40
C ALA A 22 16.03 -19.24 -22.26
N PHE A 23 16.85 -18.40 -22.89
CA PHE A 23 16.67 -16.95 -22.91
C PHE A 23 15.85 -16.52 -24.13
N LEU A 24 14.55 -16.29 -23.93
CA LEU A 24 13.58 -16.00 -24.99
C LEU A 24 13.09 -14.53 -24.99
N GLY A 25 12.68 -14.04 -26.15
CA GLY A 25 12.08 -12.72 -26.32
C GLY A 25 13.06 -11.59 -26.64
N GLY A 26 12.50 -10.47 -27.12
CA GLY A 26 13.26 -9.33 -27.66
C GLY A 26 14.34 -8.78 -26.72
N PRO A 27 14.02 -8.36 -25.47
CA PRO A 27 15.03 -7.80 -24.57
C PRO A 27 16.20 -8.75 -24.29
N LEU A 28 15.91 -10.05 -24.11
CA LEU A 28 16.93 -11.06 -23.89
C LEU A 28 17.70 -11.39 -25.17
N TYR A 29 17.19 -11.12 -26.36
CA TYR A 29 17.92 -11.24 -27.62
C TYR A 29 18.84 -10.03 -27.88
N PHE A 30 18.30 -8.81 -27.78
CA PHE A 30 19.02 -7.58 -28.12
C PHE A 30 19.99 -7.08 -27.04
N LEU A 31 19.79 -7.45 -25.76
CA LEU A 31 20.63 -6.99 -24.64
C LEU A 31 21.49 -8.14 -24.09
N SER A 32 22.69 -8.32 -24.64
CA SER A 32 23.64 -9.36 -24.21
C SER A 32 23.97 -9.31 -22.73
N GLU A 33 24.15 -8.12 -22.19
CA GLU A 33 24.56 -7.85 -20.82
C GLU A 33 23.45 -8.21 -19.84
N LEU A 34 22.19 -8.09 -20.27
CA LEU A 34 21.06 -8.56 -19.47
C LEU A 34 21.11 -10.09 -19.33
N ARG A 35 21.40 -10.82 -20.42
CA ARG A 35 21.62 -12.29 -20.35
C ARG A 35 22.79 -12.62 -19.45
N THR A 36 23.94 -11.96 -19.61
CA THR A 36 25.12 -12.18 -18.77
C THR A 36 24.80 -11.98 -17.29
N ARG A 37 24.03 -10.93 -16.94
CA ARG A 37 23.60 -10.71 -15.56
C ARG A 37 22.68 -11.81 -15.04
N PHE A 38 21.77 -12.36 -15.86
CA PHE A 38 20.96 -13.52 -15.47
C PHE A 38 21.83 -14.76 -15.24
N ILE A 39 22.76 -15.06 -16.15
CA ILE A 39 23.68 -16.19 -16.06
C ILE A 39 24.49 -16.12 -14.76
N GLU A 40 25.08 -14.96 -14.46
CA GLU A 40 25.84 -14.75 -13.22
C GLU A 40 24.96 -14.86 -11.96
N THR A 41 23.78 -14.22 -11.96
CA THR A 41 22.91 -14.19 -10.78
C THR A 41 22.33 -15.57 -10.46
N LEU A 42 22.01 -16.35 -11.50
CA LEU A 42 21.47 -17.70 -11.37
C LEU A 42 22.56 -18.77 -11.25
N ASN A 43 23.84 -18.39 -11.33
CA ASN A 43 24.99 -19.29 -11.39
C ASN A 43 24.85 -20.40 -12.45
N LEU A 44 24.40 -20.03 -13.65
CA LEU A 44 24.21 -20.99 -14.75
C LEU A 44 25.56 -21.37 -15.38
N THR A 45 25.74 -22.66 -15.62
CA THR A 45 26.85 -23.17 -16.44
C THR A 45 26.58 -22.92 -17.93
N GLN A 46 27.61 -23.11 -18.77
CA GLN A 46 27.48 -22.97 -20.21
C GLN A 46 26.47 -23.97 -20.80
N GLU A 47 26.43 -25.21 -20.32
CA GLU A 47 25.47 -26.24 -20.75
C GLU A 47 24.03 -25.89 -20.34
N GLN A 48 23.86 -25.27 -19.17
CA GLN A 48 22.55 -24.82 -18.69
C GLN A 48 22.05 -23.56 -19.40
N THR A 49 22.89 -22.89 -20.19
CA THR A 49 22.57 -21.61 -20.83
C THR A 49 22.17 -21.85 -22.28
N ILE A 50 20.88 -21.77 -22.58
CA ILE A 50 20.35 -21.95 -23.93
C ILE A 50 20.01 -20.57 -24.53
N ILE A 51 20.67 -20.21 -25.62
CA ILE A 51 20.44 -18.96 -26.36
C ILE A 51 20.10 -19.31 -27.81
N PRO A 52 18.81 -19.43 -28.17
CA PRO A 52 18.42 -19.74 -29.54
C PRO A 52 18.73 -18.57 -30.50
N PRO A 53 19.12 -18.85 -31.76
CA PRO A 53 19.52 -17.82 -32.73
C PRO A 53 18.39 -16.84 -33.13
N ASN A 54 17.12 -17.24 -32.96
CA ASN A 54 15.94 -16.42 -33.22
C ASN A 54 15.00 -16.34 -32.01
N SER A 55 15.57 -16.21 -30.80
CA SER A 55 14.78 -16.26 -29.56
C SER A 55 13.68 -15.18 -29.45
N GLN A 56 13.79 -14.09 -30.21
CA GLN A 56 12.77 -13.05 -30.38
C GLN A 56 11.56 -13.48 -31.21
N LEU A 57 11.68 -14.50 -32.05
CA LEU A 57 10.62 -15.02 -32.93
C LEU A 57 9.92 -16.27 -32.36
N PHE A 58 10.36 -16.79 -31.21
CA PHE A 58 9.88 -18.06 -30.65
C PHE A 58 8.35 -18.16 -30.50
N VAL A 59 7.67 -17.07 -30.16
CA VAL A 59 6.19 -17.06 -30.05
C VAL A 59 5.55 -17.21 -31.43
N ALA A 60 6.10 -16.55 -32.45
CA ALA A 60 5.59 -16.66 -33.82
C ALA A 60 5.89 -18.03 -34.42
N GLU A 61 7.08 -18.58 -34.17
CA GLU A 61 7.44 -19.96 -34.53
C GLU A 61 6.51 -20.96 -33.85
N GLY A 62 6.23 -20.79 -32.55
CA GLY A 62 5.28 -21.62 -31.80
C GLY A 62 3.86 -21.57 -32.38
N ALA A 63 3.35 -20.37 -32.68
CA ALA A 63 2.05 -20.20 -33.32
C ALA A 63 2.00 -20.86 -34.72
N ALA A 64 3.07 -20.75 -35.51
CA ALA A 64 3.17 -21.43 -36.81
C ALA A 64 3.15 -22.95 -36.65
N ILE A 65 3.88 -23.50 -35.68
CA ILE A 65 3.89 -24.94 -35.37
C ILE A 65 2.50 -25.41 -34.92
N GLU A 66 1.83 -24.67 -34.03
CA GLU A 66 0.48 -24.99 -33.56
C GLU A 66 -0.52 -25.01 -34.72
N SER A 67 -0.41 -24.04 -35.64
CA SER A 67 -1.28 -23.93 -36.83
C SER A 67 -1.12 -25.09 -37.84
N MET A 68 -0.02 -25.86 -37.78
CA MET A 68 0.19 -27.00 -38.70
C MET A 68 -0.89 -28.08 -38.55
N ASN A 69 -1.56 -28.14 -37.40
CA ASN A 69 -2.64 -29.09 -37.12
C ASN A 69 -4.05 -28.50 -37.34
N GLU A 70 -4.16 -27.24 -37.77
CA GLU A 70 -5.44 -26.59 -38.03
C GLU A 70 -5.86 -26.71 -39.50
N THR A 71 -7.16 -26.57 -39.75
CA THR A 71 -7.69 -26.48 -41.12
C THR A 71 -7.21 -25.21 -41.82
N ALA A 72 -6.57 -25.37 -42.97
CA ALA A 72 -6.15 -24.26 -43.81
C ALA A 72 -7.36 -23.38 -44.20
N LEU A 73 -7.22 -22.07 -44.01
CA LEU A 73 -8.20 -21.08 -44.44
C LEU A 73 -7.76 -20.44 -45.75
N SER A 74 -8.69 -20.25 -46.68
CA SER A 74 -8.44 -19.47 -47.89
C SER A 74 -8.34 -17.98 -47.57
N PHE A 75 -7.59 -17.24 -48.39
CA PHE A 75 -7.49 -15.79 -48.26
C PHE A 75 -8.87 -15.10 -48.31
N VAL A 76 -9.80 -15.62 -49.12
CA VAL A 76 -11.17 -15.10 -49.23
C VAL A 76 -11.94 -15.26 -47.92
N GLU A 77 -11.82 -16.40 -47.25
CA GLU A 77 -12.43 -16.63 -45.94
C GLU A 77 -11.83 -15.71 -44.86
N ILE A 78 -10.52 -15.48 -44.91
CA ILE A 78 -9.85 -14.51 -44.02
C ILE A 78 -10.37 -13.10 -44.28
N LEU A 79 -10.51 -12.69 -45.55
CA LEU A 79 -11.04 -11.39 -45.93
C LEU A 79 -12.49 -11.20 -45.42
N HIS A 80 -13.36 -12.18 -45.66
CA HIS A 80 -14.75 -12.15 -45.17
C HIS A 80 -14.82 -12.10 -43.63
N LYS A 81 -13.99 -12.88 -42.94
CA LYS A 81 -13.88 -12.84 -41.46
C LYS A 81 -13.37 -11.47 -40.98
N ALA A 82 -12.39 -10.88 -41.66
CA ALA A 82 -11.85 -9.55 -41.35
C ALA A 82 -12.86 -8.42 -41.59
N GLU A 83 -13.69 -8.52 -42.62
CA GLU A 83 -14.81 -7.59 -42.83
C GLU A 83 -15.88 -7.71 -41.74
N GLY A 84 -16.13 -8.93 -41.24
CA GLY A 84 -16.96 -9.17 -40.07
C GLY A 84 -16.41 -8.57 -38.77
N LEU A 85 -15.08 -8.51 -38.62
CA LEU A 85 -14.41 -7.91 -37.45
C LEU A 85 -14.63 -6.40 -37.33
N LYS A 86 -14.91 -5.68 -38.43
CA LYS A 86 -15.30 -4.26 -38.38
C LYS A 86 -16.59 -4.01 -37.58
N LYS A 87 -17.43 -5.04 -37.40
CA LYS A 87 -18.67 -5.00 -36.61
C LYS A 87 -18.51 -5.60 -35.21
N ALA A 88 -17.38 -6.26 -34.94
CA ALA A 88 -17.08 -6.88 -33.65
C ALA A 88 -16.36 -5.87 -32.73
N THR A 89 -16.94 -4.69 -32.52
CA THR A 89 -16.49 -3.79 -31.46
C THR A 89 -17.10 -4.27 -30.15
N SER A 90 -16.32 -4.99 -29.34
CA SER A 90 -16.60 -5.02 -27.91
C SER A 90 -16.23 -3.64 -27.34
N HIS A 91 -17.11 -3.05 -26.54
CA HIS A 91 -16.82 -1.82 -25.80
C HIS A 91 -16.48 -2.20 -24.37
N GLU A 92 -15.26 -2.70 -24.13
CA GLU A 92 -14.81 -3.03 -22.77
C GLU A 92 -14.27 -1.80 -22.03
N VAL A 93 -13.87 -0.74 -22.77
CA VAL A 93 -13.39 0.52 -22.17
C VAL A 93 -14.52 1.55 -22.08
N ASN A 94 -14.89 1.91 -20.84
CA ASN A 94 -15.84 2.99 -20.54
C ASN A 94 -15.42 4.33 -21.16
N ARG A 95 -16.38 5.25 -21.35
CA ARG A 95 -16.16 6.60 -21.88
C ARG A 95 -16.35 7.67 -20.79
N LEU A 96 -15.66 8.80 -20.93
CA LEU A 96 -15.71 9.96 -20.04
C LEU A 96 -16.45 11.13 -20.73
N PRO A 97 -16.90 12.15 -19.95
CA PRO A 97 -17.41 13.39 -20.52
C PRO A 97 -16.38 14.09 -21.42
N GLN A 98 -16.86 14.85 -22.41
CA GLN A 98 -16.03 15.71 -23.25
C GLN A 98 -15.42 16.84 -22.41
N LEU A 99 -14.21 17.26 -22.75
CA LEU A 99 -13.53 18.38 -22.05
C LEU A 99 -14.26 19.71 -22.26
N PHE A 100 -14.77 19.91 -23.48
CA PHE A 100 -15.59 21.05 -23.87
C PHE A 100 -16.80 20.52 -24.63
N ALA A 101 -18.00 20.86 -24.18
CA ALA A 101 -19.22 20.46 -24.86
C ALA A 101 -19.53 21.35 -26.08
N THR A 102 -18.99 22.58 -26.10
CA THR A 102 -19.22 23.57 -27.16
C THR A 102 -17.97 24.42 -27.41
N GLU A 103 -17.86 25.00 -28.60
CA GLU A 103 -16.78 25.96 -28.94
C GLU A 103 -16.83 27.22 -28.07
N GLU A 104 -18.03 27.66 -27.66
CA GLU A 104 -18.21 28.83 -26.79
C GLU A 104 -17.61 28.60 -25.40
N GLU A 105 -17.77 27.39 -24.85
CA GLU A 105 -17.15 27.01 -23.57
C GLU A 105 -15.62 27.04 -23.67
N PHE A 106 -15.05 26.57 -24.79
CA PHE A 106 -13.62 26.64 -25.06
C PHE A 106 -13.12 28.08 -25.16
N LYS A 107 -13.89 28.96 -25.82
CA LYS A 107 -13.56 30.38 -25.95
C LYS A 107 -13.55 31.09 -24.59
N GLN A 108 -14.57 30.88 -23.76
CA GLN A 108 -14.66 31.45 -22.40
C GLN A 108 -13.51 30.99 -21.50
N PHE A 109 -13.15 29.71 -21.60
CA PHE A 109 -11.98 29.16 -20.90
C PHE A 109 -10.69 29.88 -21.29
N ASN A 110 -10.44 30.07 -22.58
CA ASN A 110 -9.25 30.76 -23.07
C ASN A 110 -9.20 32.23 -22.64
N GLU A 111 -10.33 32.96 -22.74
CA GLU A 111 -10.42 34.36 -22.32
C GLU A 111 -10.17 34.55 -20.81
N ARG A 112 -10.63 33.60 -19.98
CA ARG A 112 -10.40 33.65 -18.52
C ARG A 112 -8.92 33.44 -18.19
N HIS A 113 -8.29 32.43 -18.78
CA HIS A 113 -6.88 32.10 -18.49
C HIS A 113 -5.89 33.09 -19.11
N ALA A 114 -6.27 33.79 -20.18
CA ALA A 114 -5.45 34.84 -20.80
C ALA A 114 -5.25 36.10 -19.92
N LYS A 115 -6.00 36.26 -18.82
CA LYS A 115 -5.91 37.45 -17.94
C LYS A 115 -4.74 37.40 -16.96
N ASN A 116 -4.23 36.21 -16.63
CA ASN A 116 -3.22 36.01 -15.58
C ASN A 116 -1.81 36.03 -16.17
N VAL A 117 -1.33 37.21 -16.57
CA VAL A 117 -0.07 37.41 -17.28
C VAL A 117 0.95 38.12 -16.38
N VAL A 118 2.19 37.61 -16.34
CA VAL A 118 3.30 38.31 -15.68
C VAL A 118 3.66 39.59 -16.44
N LYS A 119 3.97 40.66 -15.71
CA LYS A 119 4.53 41.87 -16.34
C LYS A 119 5.94 41.56 -16.86
N THR A 120 6.21 41.95 -18.10
CA THR A 120 7.49 41.73 -18.77
C THR A 120 8.12 43.07 -19.15
N ARG A 121 9.46 43.12 -19.19
CA ARG A 121 10.22 44.28 -19.67
C ARG A 121 11.48 43.78 -20.37
N GLU A 122 11.86 44.41 -21.48
CA GLU A 122 13.08 44.05 -22.23
C GLU A 122 14.34 44.30 -21.40
N LEU A 123 15.19 43.28 -21.26
CA LEU A 123 16.41 43.30 -20.44
C LEU A 123 17.40 44.37 -20.91
N GLU A 124 17.58 44.51 -22.22
CA GLU A 124 18.53 45.41 -22.87
C GLU A 124 18.25 46.88 -22.58
N SER A 125 17.01 47.21 -22.20
CA SER A 125 16.56 48.57 -21.87
C SER A 125 16.50 48.87 -20.36
N TYR A 126 16.74 47.86 -19.52
CA TYR A 126 16.56 47.98 -18.07
C TYR A 126 17.78 48.63 -17.39
N VAL A 127 17.51 49.38 -16.30
CA VAL A 127 18.53 49.99 -15.45
C VAL A 127 18.16 49.71 -14.00
N GLY A 128 19.12 49.26 -13.20
CA GLY A 128 18.93 48.92 -11.78
C GLY A 128 19.39 47.53 -11.41
N ASN A 129 18.97 47.05 -10.23
CA ASN A 129 19.30 45.71 -9.78
C ASN A 129 18.38 44.67 -10.45
N CYS A 130 18.96 43.53 -10.81
CA CYS A 130 18.27 42.34 -11.30
C CYS A 130 18.48 41.19 -10.32
N PHE A 131 17.48 40.32 -10.18
CA PHE A 131 17.56 39.15 -9.31
C PHE A 131 17.40 37.88 -10.12
N LEU A 132 18.33 36.95 -9.96
CA LEU A 132 18.40 35.72 -10.73
C LEU A 132 17.81 34.55 -9.92
N GLY A 133 16.88 33.83 -10.53
CA GLY A 133 16.36 32.58 -10.01
C GLY A 133 16.61 31.43 -10.97
N ILE A 134 17.07 30.30 -10.42
CA ILE A 134 17.40 29.10 -11.16
C ILE A 134 16.64 27.94 -10.53
N ASP A 135 15.87 27.19 -11.32
CA ASP A 135 15.29 25.91 -10.94
C ASP A 135 15.93 24.80 -11.78
N ALA A 136 16.84 24.07 -11.14
CA ALA A 136 17.54 22.94 -11.73
C ALA A 136 16.79 21.64 -11.40
N GLY A 137 15.72 21.35 -12.14
CA GLY A 137 14.94 20.12 -11.99
C GLY A 137 15.68 18.87 -12.49
N SER A 138 15.11 17.68 -12.23
CA SER A 138 15.69 16.40 -12.65
C SER A 138 15.78 16.26 -14.18
N THR A 139 14.79 16.76 -14.90
CA THR A 139 14.64 16.64 -16.37
C THR A 139 14.73 17.97 -17.11
N THR A 140 14.45 19.07 -16.43
CA THR A 140 14.34 20.41 -17.04
C THR A 140 15.11 21.44 -16.23
N THR A 141 15.76 22.38 -16.91
CA THR A 141 16.35 23.57 -16.29
C THR A 141 15.50 24.79 -16.61
N LYS A 142 15.22 25.62 -15.59
CA LYS A 142 14.50 26.87 -15.75
C LYS A 142 15.27 28.03 -15.16
N VAL A 143 15.19 29.18 -15.81
CA VAL A 143 15.86 30.41 -15.37
C VAL A 143 14.85 31.56 -15.45
N ALA A 144 14.86 32.43 -14.45
CA ALA A 144 14.10 33.67 -14.44
C ALA A 144 14.99 34.81 -13.92
N LEU A 145 15.05 35.92 -14.65
CA LEU A 145 15.68 37.15 -14.21
C LEU A 145 14.58 38.20 -14.03
N ILE A 146 14.50 38.82 -12.85
CA ILE A 146 13.44 39.79 -12.53
C ILE A 146 14.00 41.16 -12.13
N SER A 147 13.21 42.21 -12.33
CA SER A 147 13.48 43.58 -11.86
C SER A 147 13.16 43.75 -10.37
N GLU A 148 13.51 44.90 -9.78
CA GLU A 148 13.13 45.29 -8.40
C GLU A 148 11.61 45.40 -8.20
N ALA A 149 10.86 45.60 -9.28
CA ALA A 149 9.40 45.62 -9.27
C ALA A 149 8.77 44.24 -9.49
N GLY A 150 9.57 43.19 -9.65
CA GLY A 150 9.11 41.83 -9.97
C GLY A 150 8.66 41.64 -11.41
N GLU A 151 9.09 42.50 -12.35
CA GLU A 151 8.84 42.31 -13.78
C GLU A 151 9.83 41.28 -14.34
N LEU A 152 9.37 40.39 -15.23
CA LEU A 152 10.21 39.38 -15.86
C LEU A 152 11.05 40.01 -16.99
N LEU A 153 12.38 39.92 -16.86
CA LEU A 153 13.36 40.49 -17.79
C LEU A 153 13.92 39.44 -18.76
N TYR A 154 14.13 38.21 -18.26
CA TYR A 154 14.62 37.08 -19.05
C TYR A 154 14.04 35.79 -18.50
N SER A 155 13.76 34.83 -19.38
CA SER A 155 13.38 33.48 -18.96
C SER A 155 13.89 32.40 -19.89
N HIS A 156 14.10 31.21 -19.34
CA HIS A 156 14.41 30.01 -20.10
C HIS A 156 13.67 28.82 -19.50
N TYR A 157 13.17 27.93 -20.36
CA TYR A 157 12.61 26.63 -20.02
C TYR A 157 13.08 25.62 -21.05
N GLY A 158 13.77 24.56 -20.62
CA GLY A 158 14.26 23.53 -21.55
C GLY A 158 14.58 22.21 -20.86
N SER A 159 14.51 21.12 -21.64
CA SER A 159 15.02 19.82 -21.23
C SER A 159 16.53 19.90 -21.03
N ASN A 160 17.02 19.40 -19.88
CA ASN A 160 18.44 19.40 -19.59
C ASN A 160 19.19 18.26 -20.30
N GLN A 161 18.48 17.25 -20.82
CA GLN A 161 19.04 16.04 -21.46
C GLN A 161 20.16 15.37 -20.63
N GLY A 162 20.07 15.44 -19.30
CA GLY A 162 21.10 14.93 -18.38
C GLY A 162 22.31 15.85 -18.17
N LYS A 163 22.32 17.04 -18.77
CA LYS A 163 23.41 18.03 -18.74
C LYS A 163 22.96 19.40 -18.20
N PRO A 164 22.43 19.48 -16.96
CA PRO A 164 21.86 20.72 -16.42
C PRO A 164 22.87 21.85 -16.25
N LEU A 165 24.14 21.54 -15.93
CA LEU A 165 25.18 22.54 -15.73
C LEU A 165 25.62 23.21 -17.05
N GLU A 166 25.84 22.44 -18.12
CA GLU A 166 26.19 22.96 -19.45
C GLU A 166 25.10 23.93 -19.96
N LEU A 167 23.83 23.52 -19.87
CA LEU A 167 22.68 24.34 -20.29
C LEU A 167 22.61 25.65 -19.48
N LEU A 168 22.88 25.60 -18.18
CA LEU A 168 22.84 26.78 -17.32
C LEU A 168 23.99 27.75 -17.60
N ILE A 169 25.20 27.23 -17.88
CA ILE A 169 26.34 28.05 -18.32
C ILE A 169 25.99 28.79 -19.62
N GLY A 170 25.36 28.11 -20.58
CA GLY A 170 24.86 28.72 -21.81
C GLY A 170 23.88 29.87 -21.53
N ASN A 171 22.88 29.63 -20.68
CA ASN A 171 21.91 30.64 -20.27
C ASN A 171 22.54 31.86 -19.58
N LEU A 172 23.50 31.64 -18.68
CA LEU A 172 24.22 32.74 -18.02
C LEU A 172 25.06 33.55 -19.01
N LYS A 173 25.74 32.90 -19.96
CA LYS A 173 26.48 33.58 -21.03
C LYS A 173 25.56 34.47 -21.86
N GLU A 174 24.36 33.98 -22.18
CA GLU A 174 23.33 34.75 -22.89
C GLU A 174 22.89 35.96 -22.06
N ILE A 175 22.55 35.78 -20.79
CA ILE A 175 22.17 36.88 -19.89
C ILE A 175 23.27 37.94 -19.82
N TYR A 176 24.54 37.54 -19.60
CA TYR A 176 25.67 38.47 -19.56
C TYR A 176 26.01 39.13 -20.91
N SER A 177 25.50 38.59 -22.02
CA SER A 177 25.62 39.23 -23.34
C SER A 177 24.58 40.32 -23.57
N LYS A 178 23.40 40.17 -22.95
CA LYS A 178 22.26 41.09 -23.06
C LYS A 178 22.17 42.12 -21.92
N LEU A 179 22.90 41.91 -20.83
CA LEU A 179 22.87 42.78 -19.65
C LEU A 179 23.47 44.17 -19.97
N PRO A 180 22.69 45.27 -19.92
CA PRO A 180 23.19 46.61 -20.21
C PRO A 180 24.08 47.16 -19.09
N VAL A 181 24.91 48.18 -19.39
CA VAL A 181 25.87 48.78 -18.43
C VAL A 181 25.20 49.31 -17.16
N GLY A 182 23.94 49.75 -17.26
CA GLY A 182 23.15 50.25 -16.13
C GLY A 182 22.44 49.18 -15.29
N ALA A 183 22.51 47.90 -15.69
CA ALA A 183 21.89 46.79 -14.97
C ALA A 183 22.94 45.85 -14.38
N ARG A 184 22.67 45.31 -13.19
CA ARG A 184 23.53 44.30 -12.55
C ARG A 184 22.73 43.21 -11.89
N ILE A 185 23.24 41.98 -11.90
CA ILE A 185 22.69 40.89 -11.09
C ILE A 185 23.12 41.13 -9.64
N ALA A 186 22.19 41.55 -8.77
CA ALA A 186 22.49 41.89 -7.40
C ALA A 186 22.53 40.67 -6.48
N LYS A 187 21.69 39.66 -6.75
CA LYS A 187 21.65 38.41 -5.99
C LYS A 187 21.04 37.28 -6.81
N SER A 188 21.38 36.05 -6.44
CA SER A 188 20.96 34.83 -7.13
C SER A 188 20.51 33.73 -6.17
N THR A 189 19.46 33.00 -6.54
CA THR A 189 18.99 31.83 -5.80
C THR A 189 18.83 30.65 -6.73
N VAL A 190 19.29 29.48 -6.30
CA VAL A 190 19.06 28.20 -6.98
C VAL A 190 18.15 27.30 -6.17
N THR A 191 17.30 26.55 -6.86
CA THR A 191 16.42 25.53 -6.31
C THR A 191 16.37 24.28 -7.21
N GLY A 192 15.52 23.31 -6.87
CA GLY A 192 15.34 22.05 -7.60
C GLY A 192 16.39 20.97 -7.25
N TYR A 193 16.29 19.82 -7.92
CA TYR A 193 17.16 18.65 -7.65
C TYR A 193 18.67 18.93 -7.82
N GLY A 194 19.03 19.82 -8.74
CA GLY A 194 20.41 20.23 -9.03
C GLY A 194 20.94 21.35 -8.13
N GLU A 195 20.16 21.84 -7.15
CA GLU A 195 20.49 22.98 -6.27
C GLU A 195 21.94 22.97 -5.80
N ALA A 196 22.35 21.89 -5.13
CA ALA A 196 23.66 21.82 -4.49
C ALA A 196 24.82 21.78 -5.49
N LEU A 197 24.66 21.08 -6.62
CA LEU A 197 25.67 21.03 -7.69
C LEU A 197 25.85 22.40 -8.32
N ILE A 198 24.74 23.03 -8.73
CA ILE A 198 24.75 24.33 -9.38
C ILE A 198 25.29 25.41 -8.44
N LYS A 199 24.91 25.36 -7.15
CA LYS A 199 25.44 26.27 -6.14
C LYS A 199 26.95 26.15 -5.98
N ALA A 200 27.47 24.93 -5.92
CA ALA A 200 28.91 24.68 -5.77
C ALA A 200 29.71 25.08 -7.03
N ALA A 201 29.16 24.77 -8.21
CA ALA A 201 29.80 25.03 -9.50
C ALA A 201 29.81 26.52 -9.87
N LEU A 202 28.65 27.18 -9.80
CA LEU A 202 28.48 28.56 -10.28
C LEU A 202 28.53 29.61 -9.17
N LYS A 203 28.76 29.17 -7.93
CA LYS A 203 28.80 30.01 -6.72
C LYS A 203 27.52 30.84 -6.53
N VAL A 204 26.37 30.24 -6.78
CA VAL A 204 25.06 30.89 -6.57
C VAL A 204 24.90 31.27 -5.09
N ASP A 205 24.36 32.46 -4.81
CA ASP A 205 24.35 33.03 -3.44
C ASP A 205 23.53 32.17 -2.46
N ILE A 206 22.30 31.85 -2.85
CA ILE A 206 21.34 31.18 -1.99
C ILE A 206 20.96 29.83 -2.62
N GLY A 207 20.92 28.80 -1.78
CA GLY A 207 20.28 27.52 -2.13
C GLY A 207 18.99 27.44 -1.33
N GLU A 208 17.89 27.16 -1.99
CA GLU A 208 16.58 27.11 -1.34
C GLU A 208 15.77 25.91 -1.84
N ILE A 209 14.90 25.38 -0.98
CA ILE A 209 14.04 24.26 -1.36
C ILE A 209 12.93 24.69 -2.33
N GLU A 210 12.64 23.82 -3.29
CA GLU A 210 11.75 24.11 -4.41
C GLU A 210 10.32 24.45 -3.96
N THR A 211 9.84 23.79 -2.90
CA THR A 211 8.51 24.03 -2.33
C THR A 211 8.34 25.47 -1.84
N ILE A 212 9.40 26.10 -1.30
CA ILE A 212 9.36 27.49 -0.82
C ILE A 212 9.44 28.45 -2.00
N ALA A 213 10.26 28.16 -3.00
CA ALA A 213 10.31 28.96 -4.22
C ALA A 213 8.93 28.97 -4.92
N HIS A 214 8.33 27.81 -5.12
CA HIS A 214 6.97 27.69 -5.65
C HIS A 214 5.91 28.43 -4.83
N TYR A 215 5.97 28.36 -3.50
CA TYR A 215 5.09 29.12 -2.62
C TYR A 215 5.25 30.64 -2.81
N LYS A 216 6.50 31.14 -2.87
CA LYS A 216 6.79 32.56 -3.06
C LYS A 216 6.30 33.09 -4.41
N ALA A 217 6.45 32.32 -5.47
CA ALA A 217 5.87 32.67 -6.76
C ALA A 217 4.34 32.69 -6.70
N ALA A 218 3.72 31.66 -6.10
CA ALA A 218 2.28 31.56 -5.97
C ALA A 218 1.67 32.74 -5.19
N ASP A 219 2.24 33.11 -4.05
CA ASP A 219 1.77 34.24 -3.22
C ASP A 219 1.94 35.60 -3.94
N PHE A 220 2.95 35.74 -4.80
CA PHE A 220 3.12 36.93 -5.63
C PHE A 220 1.99 37.11 -6.65
N PHE A 221 1.58 36.04 -7.34
CA PHE A 221 0.50 36.09 -8.34
C PHE A 221 -0.90 36.07 -7.72
N LEU A 222 -1.05 35.38 -6.58
CA LEU A 222 -2.31 35.23 -5.88
C LEU A 222 -2.10 35.42 -4.37
N PRO A 223 -2.06 36.67 -3.87
CA PRO A 223 -1.84 36.94 -2.46
C PRO A 223 -2.86 36.26 -1.55
N GLY A 224 -2.36 35.52 -0.56
CA GLY A 224 -3.19 34.70 0.31
C GLY A 224 -3.74 33.46 -0.38
N VAL A 225 -2.95 32.85 -1.26
CA VAL A 225 -3.25 31.55 -1.90
C VAL A 225 -3.59 30.49 -0.85
N ASP A 226 -4.64 29.71 -1.10
CA ASP A 226 -5.08 28.62 -0.21
C ASP A 226 -4.44 27.29 -0.63
N PHE A 227 -4.28 27.09 -1.93
CA PHE A 227 -3.86 25.82 -2.51
C PHE A 227 -2.99 26.01 -3.75
N ILE A 228 -1.89 25.26 -3.78
CA ILE A 228 -0.89 25.30 -4.83
C ILE A 228 -0.68 23.88 -5.35
N LEU A 229 -0.84 23.68 -6.66
CA LEU A 229 -0.52 22.41 -7.32
C LEU A 229 0.51 22.60 -8.43
N ASP A 230 1.68 21.99 -8.23
CA ASP A 230 2.73 21.84 -9.23
C ASP A 230 2.70 20.43 -9.83
N ILE A 231 2.52 20.31 -11.15
CA ILE A 231 2.71 19.03 -11.86
C ILE A 231 3.88 19.17 -12.82
N GLY A 232 5.04 18.67 -12.38
CA GLY A 232 6.26 18.60 -13.16
C GLY A 232 6.31 17.39 -14.11
N GLY A 233 7.49 17.17 -14.69
CA GLY A 233 7.73 16.04 -15.59
C GLY A 233 7.72 14.70 -14.85
N GLN A 234 8.37 14.60 -13.69
CA GLN A 234 8.56 13.35 -12.95
C GLN A 234 7.91 13.34 -11.56
N ASP A 235 7.59 14.51 -11.03
CA ASP A 235 7.01 14.67 -9.70
C ASP A 235 5.81 15.62 -9.75
N MET A 236 5.05 15.60 -8.66
CA MET A 236 4.03 16.60 -8.38
C MET A 236 4.12 17.04 -6.93
N LYS A 237 3.78 18.31 -6.70
CA LYS A 237 3.86 18.96 -5.39
C LYS A 237 2.57 19.68 -5.12
N CYS A 238 2.01 19.44 -3.95
CA CYS A 238 0.82 20.13 -3.49
C CYS A 238 1.13 20.79 -2.15
N LEU A 239 0.83 22.08 -2.04
CA LEU A 239 0.94 22.84 -0.80
C LEU A 239 -0.43 23.36 -0.41
N ARG A 240 -0.79 23.16 0.86
CA ARG A 240 -1.94 23.82 1.48
C ARG A 240 -1.43 24.92 2.38
N VAL A 241 -1.96 26.11 2.19
CA VAL A 241 -1.54 27.31 2.91
C VAL A 241 -2.72 27.78 3.74
N LYS A 242 -2.45 28.07 5.00
CA LYS A 242 -3.44 28.59 5.94
C LYS A 242 -2.81 29.69 6.76
N ASP A 243 -3.49 30.83 6.87
CA ASP A 243 -2.98 32.00 7.57
C ASP A 243 -1.58 32.45 7.09
N GLY A 244 -1.33 32.27 5.78
CA GLY A 244 -0.07 32.61 5.12
C GLY A 244 1.12 31.69 5.47
N ILE A 245 0.88 30.53 6.10
CA ILE A 245 1.89 29.52 6.41
C ILE A 245 1.53 28.22 5.70
N ILE A 246 2.54 27.48 5.27
CA ILE A 246 2.34 26.13 4.74
C ILE A 246 1.88 25.22 5.89
N ASP A 247 0.60 24.84 5.81
CA ASP A 247 -0.04 23.95 6.76
C ASP A 247 0.29 22.49 6.45
N ASP A 248 0.34 22.15 5.16
CA ASP A 248 0.60 20.80 4.70
C ASP A 248 1.39 20.78 3.38
N ILE A 249 2.27 19.79 3.24
CA ILE A 249 3.11 19.57 2.06
C ILE A 249 2.96 18.12 1.62
N MET A 250 2.44 17.93 0.41
CA MET A 250 2.27 16.62 -0.20
C MET A 250 3.14 16.52 -1.45
N LEU A 251 4.03 15.54 -1.47
CA LEU A 251 4.96 15.28 -2.58
C LEU A 251 4.77 13.86 -3.10
N ASN A 252 4.66 13.68 -4.41
CA ASN A 252 4.74 12.36 -5.02
C ASN A 252 5.96 12.28 -5.93
N GLU A 253 6.87 11.38 -5.58
CA GLU A 253 8.12 11.13 -6.31
C GLU A 253 8.21 9.68 -6.83
N ALA A 254 7.32 8.80 -6.40
CA ALA A 254 7.38 7.37 -6.75
C ALA A 254 6.39 6.98 -7.86
N CYS A 255 5.31 7.74 -8.05
CA CYS A 255 4.26 7.40 -8.99
C CYS A 255 4.34 8.26 -10.26
N SER A 256 4.79 7.67 -11.37
CA SER A 256 4.85 8.32 -12.69
C SER A 256 3.47 8.51 -13.33
N SER A 257 2.41 7.89 -12.79
CA SER A 257 1.09 7.82 -13.42
C SER A 257 0.29 9.13 -13.40
N GLY A 258 0.81 10.15 -12.70
CA GLY A 258 0.22 11.48 -12.63
C GLY A 258 1.16 12.62 -13.02
N CYS A 259 2.25 12.34 -13.75
CA CYS A 259 3.25 13.36 -14.10
C CYS A 259 3.31 13.61 -15.62
N GLY A 260 3.82 14.77 -16.02
CA GLY A 260 3.85 15.19 -17.43
C GLY A 260 4.67 14.28 -18.36
N SER A 261 5.73 13.64 -17.85
CA SER A 261 6.57 12.70 -18.63
C SER A 261 5.78 11.50 -19.15
N PHE A 262 4.69 11.13 -18.49
CA PHE A 262 3.83 10.06 -18.96
C PHE A 262 3.11 10.43 -20.26
N LEU A 263 2.56 11.67 -20.34
CA LEU A 263 1.95 12.19 -21.56
C LEU A 263 2.99 12.31 -22.68
N GLU A 264 4.18 12.83 -22.35
CA GLU A 264 5.29 12.98 -23.31
C GLU A 264 5.77 11.63 -23.87
N THR A 265 6.03 10.65 -23.00
CA THR A 265 6.45 9.30 -23.41
C THR A 265 5.40 8.64 -24.29
N PHE A 266 4.12 8.85 -23.98
CA PHE A 266 3.03 8.28 -24.75
C PHE A 266 2.91 8.94 -26.14
N ALA A 267 2.97 10.27 -26.22
CA ALA A 267 2.99 11.01 -27.48
C ALA A 267 4.15 10.55 -28.38
N GLN A 268 5.36 10.43 -27.81
CA GLN A 268 6.54 9.91 -28.51
C GLN A 268 6.34 8.48 -29.02
N SER A 269 5.69 7.61 -28.23
CA SER A 269 5.39 6.23 -28.66
C SER A 269 4.46 6.17 -29.87
N LEU A 270 3.62 7.19 -30.06
CA LEU A 270 2.76 7.39 -31.22
C LEU A 270 3.41 8.22 -32.33
N LYS A 271 4.69 8.60 -32.17
CA LYS A 271 5.44 9.49 -33.08
C LYS A 271 4.77 10.85 -33.28
N LEU A 272 4.20 11.42 -32.22
CA LEU A 272 3.60 12.75 -32.19
C LEU A 272 4.39 13.69 -31.28
N ASP A 273 4.37 14.98 -31.60
CA ASP A 273 4.81 16.02 -30.65
C ASP A 273 3.78 16.16 -29.51
N ILE A 274 4.26 16.53 -28.32
CA ILE A 274 3.40 16.70 -27.15
C ILE A 274 2.34 17.79 -27.34
N LYS A 275 2.63 18.84 -28.13
CA LYS A 275 1.68 19.91 -28.44
C LYS A 275 0.54 19.41 -29.30
N ASP A 276 0.86 18.66 -30.37
CA ASP A 276 -0.15 18.07 -31.25
C ASP A 276 -1.02 17.05 -30.50
N PHE A 277 -0.38 16.25 -29.64
CA PHE A 277 -1.06 15.30 -28.78
C PHE A 277 -2.04 15.97 -27.81
N ALA A 278 -1.63 17.08 -27.18
CA ALA A 278 -2.47 17.87 -26.30
C ALA A 278 -3.63 18.55 -27.06
N GLN A 279 -3.36 19.10 -28.24
CA GLN A 279 -4.37 19.76 -29.06
C GLN A 279 -5.46 18.77 -29.52
N ALA A 280 -5.09 17.54 -29.88
CA ALA A 280 -6.03 16.49 -30.27
C ALA A 280 -7.01 16.11 -29.15
N ALA A 281 -6.66 16.31 -27.88
CA ALA A 281 -7.56 16.05 -26.76
C ALA A 281 -8.73 17.04 -26.69
N LEU A 282 -8.49 18.30 -27.06
CA LEU A 282 -9.48 19.38 -26.92
C LEU A 282 -10.71 19.18 -27.78
N THR A 283 -10.56 18.47 -28.91
CA THR A 283 -11.64 18.17 -29.86
C THR A 283 -12.16 16.74 -29.74
N SER A 284 -11.83 16.02 -28.67
CA SER A 284 -12.28 14.63 -28.47
C SER A 284 -13.77 14.57 -28.14
N GLU A 285 -14.52 13.81 -28.94
CA GLU A 285 -15.96 13.59 -28.73
C GLU A 285 -16.24 12.44 -27.75
N HIS A 286 -15.33 11.46 -27.67
CA HIS A 286 -15.52 10.23 -26.88
C HIS A 286 -14.29 9.85 -26.04
N PRO A 287 -13.84 10.70 -25.09
CA PRO A 287 -12.67 10.39 -24.26
C PRO A 287 -12.76 9.02 -23.57
N VAL A 288 -11.65 8.27 -23.56
CA VAL A 288 -11.63 6.92 -22.97
C VAL A 288 -11.32 6.94 -21.47
N ASP A 289 -12.05 6.14 -20.68
CA ASP A 289 -11.76 5.98 -19.25
C ASP A 289 -10.64 4.95 -19.05
N LEU A 290 -9.42 5.45 -18.93
CA LEU A 290 -8.24 4.66 -18.63
C LEU A 290 -8.10 4.35 -17.13
N GLY A 291 -9.01 4.89 -16.30
CA GLY A 291 -9.00 4.78 -14.86
C GLY A 291 -7.83 5.53 -14.21
N SER A 292 -7.60 5.26 -12.93
CA SER A 292 -6.56 5.90 -12.11
C SER A 292 -5.38 4.96 -11.81
N ARG A 293 -5.15 3.90 -12.61
CA ARG A 293 -4.18 2.83 -12.25
C ARG A 293 -2.72 3.22 -12.51
N CYS A 294 -1.78 2.35 -12.11
CA CYS A 294 -0.35 2.49 -12.45
C CYS A 294 -0.16 2.64 -13.97
N THR A 295 0.87 3.39 -14.41
CA THR A 295 1.23 3.57 -15.83
C THR A 295 1.30 2.26 -16.61
N VAL A 296 1.79 1.19 -15.97
CA VAL A 296 1.87 -0.15 -16.58
C VAL A 296 0.48 -0.68 -16.95
N PHE A 297 -0.49 -0.58 -16.03
CA PHE A 297 -1.87 -1.01 -16.30
C PHE A 297 -2.61 -0.06 -17.23
N MET A 298 -2.32 1.24 -17.14
CA MET A 298 -2.86 2.22 -18.08
C MET A 298 -2.39 1.93 -19.51
N ASN A 299 -1.12 1.59 -19.73
CA ASN A 299 -0.63 1.20 -21.05
C ASN A 299 -1.38 -0.01 -21.62
N SER A 300 -1.69 -1.00 -20.79
CA SER A 300 -2.53 -2.14 -21.21
C SER A 300 -3.95 -1.71 -21.59
N ARG A 301 -4.56 -0.80 -20.81
CA ARG A 301 -5.87 -0.21 -21.10
C ARG A 301 -5.86 0.62 -22.38
N VAL A 302 -4.82 1.41 -22.63
CA VAL A 302 -4.72 2.19 -23.87
C VAL A 302 -4.58 1.26 -25.07
N LYS A 303 -3.77 0.20 -24.97
CA LYS A 303 -3.70 -0.82 -26.04
C LYS A 303 -5.05 -1.48 -26.30
N GLN A 304 -5.83 -1.74 -25.25
CA GLN A 304 -7.19 -2.25 -25.41
C GLN A 304 -8.10 -1.21 -26.09
N ALA A 305 -8.09 0.05 -25.65
CA ALA A 305 -8.85 1.13 -26.28
C ALA A 305 -8.48 1.32 -27.77
N GLN A 306 -7.20 1.16 -28.13
CA GLN A 306 -6.74 1.18 -29.52
C GLN A 306 -7.33 0.01 -30.33
N LYS A 307 -7.38 -1.20 -29.76
CA LYS A 307 -8.05 -2.36 -30.40
C LYS A 307 -9.55 -2.11 -30.61
N GLU A 308 -10.17 -1.34 -29.73
CA GLU A 308 -11.58 -0.93 -29.81
C GLU A 308 -11.82 0.27 -30.74
N GLY A 309 -10.77 0.79 -31.40
CA GLY A 309 -10.87 1.88 -32.37
C GLY A 309 -10.90 3.29 -31.78
N ALA A 310 -10.46 3.50 -30.53
CA ALA A 310 -10.35 4.83 -29.95
C ALA A 310 -9.35 5.72 -30.72
N THR A 311 -9.71 6.98 -30.96
CA THR A 311 -8.82 7.92 -31.66
C THR A 311 -7.68 8.39 -30.75
N VAL A 312 -6.66 9.01 -31.35
CA VAL A 312 -5.56 9.64 -30.59
C VAL A 312 -6.11 10.73 -29.65
N GLY A 313 -7.10 11.51 -30.11
CA GLY A 313 -7.75 12.53 -29.31
C GLY A 313 -8.47 11.95 -28.10
N ASP A 314 -9.22 10.86 -28.28
CA ASP A 314 -9.93 10.17 -27.18
C ASP A 314 -8.98 9.62 -26.13
N ILE A 315 -7.86 9.06 -26.56
CA ILE A 315 -6.79 8.56 -25.68
C ILE A 315 -6.13 9.72 -24.95
N SER A 316 -5.80 10.81 -25.64
CA SER A 316 -5.14 11.99 -25.07
C SER A 316 -6.02 12.69 -24.02
N ALA A 317 -7.31 12.86 -24.30
CA ALA A 317 -8.29 13.37 -23.35
C ALA A 317 -8.43 12.43 -22.15
N GLY A 318 -8.54 11.12 -22.39
CA GLY A 318 -8.59 10.09 -21.34
C GLY A 318 -7.37 10.12 -20.41
N LEU A 319 -6.17 10.21 -20.97
CA LEU A 319 -4.93 10.34 -20.21
C LEU A 319 -4.88 11.65 -19.41
N SER A 320 -5.38 12.76 -19.96
CA SER A 320 -5.45 14.04 -19.24
C SER A 320 -6.35 13.95 -18.00
N TYR A 321 -7.53 13.32 -18.12
CA TYR A 321 -8.38 13.00 -16.96
C TYR A 321 -7.65 12.09 -15.96
N SER A 322 -6.98 11.03 -16.43
CA SER A 322 -6.26 10.09 -15.57
C SER A 322 -5.13 10.75 -14.78
N VAL A 323 -4.37 11.66 -15.38
CA VAL A 323 -3.29 12.41 -14.71
C VAL A 323 -3.86 13.21 -13.54
N ILE A 324 -4.94 13.96 -13.75
CA ILE A 324 -5.58 14.77 -12.70
C ILE A 324 -6.26 13.90 -11.64
N LYS A 325 -7.03 12.86 -12.04
CA LYS A 325 -7.64 11.92 -11.09
C LYS A 325 -6.57 11.30 -10.19
N ASN A 326 -5.43 10.91 -10.76
CA ASN A 326 -4.29 10.39 -10.01
C ASN A 326 -3.72 11.43 -9.03
N ALA A 327 -3.52 12.67 -9.48
CA ALA A 327 -3.03 13.74 -8.62
C ALA A 327 -3.98 14.01 -7.44
N LEU A 328 -5.24 14.35 -7.73
CA LEU A 328 -6.21 14.78 -6.72
C LEU A 328 -6.64 13.64 -5.77
N GLN A 329 -6.96 12.46 -6.32
CA GLN A 329 -7.56 11.38 -5.53
C GLN A 329 -6.50 10.49 -4.86
N LYS A 330 -5.33 10.27 -5.50
CA LYS A 330 -4.33 9.32 -4.97
C LYS A 330 -3.19 9.98 -4.22
N VAL A 331 -2.63 11.05 -4.79
CA VAL A 331 -1.48 11.73 -4.19
C VAL A 331 -1.96 12.69 -3.11
N ILE A 332 -2.84 13.62 -3.49
CA ILE A 332 -3.26 14.71 -2.60
C ILE A 332 -4.41 14.27 -1.68
N LYS A 333 -5.19 13.25 -2.10
CA LYS A 333 -6.31 12.68 -1.35
C LYS A 333 -7.36 13.73 -0.97
N ILE A 334 -7.68 14.63 -1.91
CA ILE A 334 -8.71 15.65 -1.71
C ILE A 334 -10.07 14.97 -1.78
N ARG A 335 -10.75 14.93 -0.64
CA ARG A 335 -12.07 14.28 -0.49
C ARG A 335 -13.21 15.25 -0.81
N ASP A 336 -13.04 16.50 -0.44
CA ASP A 336 -13.97 17.59 -0.75
C ASP A 336 -13.17 18.71 -1.42
N PRO A 337 -13.48 19.08 -2.68
CA PRO A 337 -12.83 20.20 -3.33
C PRO A 337 -12.92 21.52 -2.56
N LYS A 338 -13.91 21.68 -1.68
CA LYS A 338 -13.99 22.86 -0.80
C LYS A 338 -12.79 23.03 0.13
N LEU A 339 -12.09 21.94 0.44
CA LEU A 339 -10.88 21.97 1.26
C LEU A 339 -9.68 22.59 0.54
N MET A 340 -9.77 22.82 -0.78
CA MET A 340 -8.75 23.57 -1.53
C MET A 340 -8.87 25.09 -1.35
N GLY A 341 -9.91 25.58 -0.67
CA GLY A 341 -10.18 27.00 -0.59
C GLY A 341 -10.67 27.56 -1.93
N GLU A 342 -10.64 28.89 -2.04
CA GLU A 342 -11.11 29.61 -3.23
C GLU A 342 -9.94 30.11 -4.08
N LYS A 343 -8.81 30.41 -3.44
CA LYS A 343 -7.61 30.91 -4.10
C LYS A 343 -6.69 29.76 -4.49
N ILE A 344 -6.97 29.19 -5.66
CA ILE A 344 -6.25 28.03 -6.18
C ILE A 344 -5.33 28.45 -7.33
N ILE A 345 -4.06 28.08 -7.25
CA ILE A 345 -3.09 28.29 -8.33
C ILE A 345 -2.45 26.98 -8.78
N VAL A 346 -2.34 26.80 -10.09
CA VAL A 346 -1.70 25.64 -10.72
C VAL A 346 -0.44 26.07 -11.48
N GLN A 347 0.61 25.25 -11.42
CA GLN A 347 1.93 25.52 -11.96
C GLN A 347 2.65 24.23 -12.40
N GLY A 348 3.78 24.37 -13.07
CA GLY A 348 4.51 23.27 -13.69
C GLY A 348 4.21 23.14 -15.19
N GLY A 349 5.16 22.58 -15.93
CA GLY A 349 5.08 22.50 -17.40
C GLY A 349 3.88 21.72 -17.92
N THR A 350 3.33 20.80 -17.13
CA THR A 350 2.16 20.00 -17.51
C THR A 350 0.90 20.85 -17.69
N PHE A 351 0.77 21.97 -16.96
CA PHE A 351 -0.40 22.87 -17.08
C PHE A 351 -0.33 23.83 -18.29
N TYR A 352 0.73 23.77 -19.11
CA TYR A 352 0.68 24.31 -20.46
C TYR A 352 -0.27 23.52 -21.37
N ASN A 353 -0.61 22.28 -21.00
CA ASN A 353 -1.63 21.50 -21.68
C ASN A 353 -3.03 21.90 -21.19
N ASP A 354 -3.79 22.59 -22.06
CA ASP A 354 -5.15 23.03 -21.76
C ASP A 354 -6.13 21.88 -21.48
N ALA A 355 -5.90 20.68 -22.05
CA ALA A 355 -6.71 19.51 -21.75
C ALA A 355 -6.52 19.04 -20.30
N VAL A 356 -5.29 19.11 -19.78
CA VAL A 356 -4.99 18.80 -18.37
C VAL A 356 -5.57 19.86 -17.44
N LEU A 357 -5.41 21.15 -17.79
CA LEU A 357 -5.98 22.26 -17.04
C LEU A 357 -7.51 22.16 -16.97
N ARG A 358 -8.17 21.87 -18.10
CA ARG A 358 -9.61 21.70 -18.16
C ARG A 358 -10.08 20.47 -17.37
N ALA A 359 -9.38 19.34 -17.50
CA ALA A 359 -9.66 18.15 -16.70
C ALA A 359 -9.55 18.46 -15.19
N PHE A 360 -8.59 19.31 -14.79
CA PHE A 360 -8.49 19.79 -13.41
C PHE A 360 -9.75 20.51 -12.96
N GLU A 361 -10.22 21.52 -13.71
CA GLU A 361 -11.41 22.30 -13.34
C GLU A 361 -12.67 21.44 -13.28
N MET A 362 -12.82 20.48 -14.21
CA MET A 362 -13.96 19.57 -14.21
C MET A 362 -13.95 18.59 -13.04
N ILE A 363 -12.80 18.01 -12.68
CA ILE A 363 -12.70 17.04 -11.58
C ILE A 363 -12.75 17.74 -10.22
N SER A 364 -12.16 18.93 -10.12
CA SER A 364 -12.17 19.72 -8.90
C SER A 364 -13.46 20.51 -8.70
N GLU A 365 -14.27 20.72 -9.74
CA GLU A 365 -15.43 21.62 -9.71
C GLU A 365 -15.03 23.03 -9.22
N ARG A 366 -13.81 23.47 -9.58
CA ARG A 366 -13.22 24.73 -9.14
C ARG A 366 -12.55 25.44 -10.30
N ASP A 367 -12.73 26.75 -10.34
CA ASP A 367 -11.89 27.61 -11.17
C ASP A 367 -10.50 27.74 -10.54
N VAL A 368 -9.48 27.78 -11.40
CA VAL A 368 -8.09 27.95 -10.97
C VAL A 368 -7.40 29.07 -11.72
N ILE A 369 -6.32 29.57 -11.13
CA ILE A 369 -5.42 30.51 -11.78
C ILE A 369 -4.21 29.73 -12.30
N ARG A 370 -3.96 29.85 -13.60
CA ARG A 370 -2.69 29.45 -14.23
C ARG A 370 -1.97 30.69 -14.75
N PRO A 371 -0.83 31.09 -14.15
CA PRO A 371 0.01 32.13 -14.73
C PRO A 371 0.55 31.71 -16.11
N ASN A 372 0.71 32.65 -17.04
CA ASN A 372 1.31 32.36 -18.36
C ASN A 372 2.75 31.80 -18.27
N ILE A 373 3.41 31.95 -17.11
CA ILE A 373 4.74 31.42 -16.81
C ILE A 373 4.72 30.17 -15.93
N ALA A 374 3.61 29.41 -15.92
CA ALA A 374 3.41 28.22 -15.07
C ALA A 374 4.61 27.27 -15.04
N GLY A 375 5.32 27.05 -16.16
CA GLY A 375 6.46 26.15 -16.25
C GLY A 375 7.76 26.63 -15.57
N ILE A 376 7.89 27.93 -15.26
CA ILE A 376 9.11 28.52 -14.65
C ILE A 376 8.86 29.12 -13.25
N MET A 377 7.71 28.84 -12.64
CA MET A 377 7.33 29.39 -11.35
C MET A 377 8.35 29.11 -10.22
N GLY A 378 9.00 27.95 -10.23
CA GLY A 378 10.08 27.64 -9.28
C GLY A 378 11.28 28.59 -9.43
N ALA A 379 11.72 28.86 -10.66
CA ALA A 379 12.79 29.81 -10.94
C ALA A 379 12.37 31.25 -10.59
N PHE A 380 11.14 31.64 -10.95
CA PHE A 380 10.61 32.97 -10.62
C PHE A 380 10.55 33.21 -9.10
N GLY A 381 10.07 32.23 -8.35
CA GLY A 381 10.05 32.27 -6.89
C GLY A 381 11.44 32.32 -6.26
N ALA A 382 12.42 31.61 -6.82
CA ALA A 382 13.81 31.73 -6.41
C ALA A 382 14.35 33.16 -6.63
N ALA A 383 13.98 33.80 -7.74
CA ALA A 383 14.34 35.19 -8.02
C ALA A 383 13.70 36.17 -7.01
N ILE A 384 12.43 35.95 -6.61
CA ILE A 384 11.79 36.70 -5.52
C ILE A 384 12.57 36.53 -4.22
N ILE A 385 13.01 35.32 -3.89
CA ILE A 385 13.78 35.06 -2.67
C ILE A 385 15.14 35.78 -2.71
N ALA A 386 15.78 35.84 -3.88
CA ALA A 386 17.01 36.60 -4.08
C ALA A 386 16.76 38.11 -3.82
N MET A 387 15.63 38.63 -4.29
CA MET A 387 15.18 40.01 -4.05
C MET A 387 14.88 40.29 -2.58
N GLU A 388 14.07 39.46 -1.92
CA GLU A 388 13.69 39.63 -0.50
C GLU A 388 14.91 39.54 0.45
N ARG A 389 15.91 38.73 0.10
CA ARG A 389 17.11 38.51 0.92
C ARG A 389 18.29 39.38 0.49
N PHE A 390 18.12 40.28 -0.47
CA PHE A 390 19.15 41.22 -0.86
C PHE A 390 19.36 42.25 0.26
N VAL A 391 20.62 42.55 0.55
CA VAL A 391 21.01 43.58 1.51
C VAL A 391 21.84 44.58 0.74
N GLU A 392 21.46 45.86 0.82
CA GLU A 392 22.14 46.92 0.09
C GLU A 392 23.64 46.96 0.46
N GLY A 393 24.49 47.11 -0.56
CA GLY A 393 25.95 47.05 -0.40
C GLY A 393 26.59 45.66 -0.49
N THR A 394 25.82 44.58 -0.61
CA THR A 394 26.36 43.22 -0.86
C THR A 394 26.56 42.95 -2.36
N GLU A 395 27.69 42.34 -2.74
CA GLU A 395 27.91 41.81 -4.10
C GLU A 395 27.48 40.34 -4.20
N THR A 396 27.02 39.94 -5.38
CA THR A 396 26.75 38.52 -5.67
C THR A 396 28.04 37.72 -5.74
N THR A 397 27.99 36.51 -5.21
CA THR A 397 29.01 35.47 -5.29
C THR A 397 28.97 34.69 -6.61
N LEU A 398 27.93 34.88 -7.43
CA LEU A 398 27.76 34.25 -8.74
C LEU A 398 28.98 34.51 -9.64
N LEU A 399 29.44 33.47 -10.35
CA LEU A 399 30.58 33.59 -11.27
C LEU A 399 30.39 34.72 -12.29
N LYS A 400 31.34 35.66 -12.33
CA LYS A 400 31.37 36.77 -13.28
C LYS A 400 31.68 36.28 -14.70
N LYS A 401 31.34 37.10 -15.72
CA LYS A 401 31.43 36.77 -17.15
C LYS A 401 32.79 36.16 -17.56
N ASP A 402 33.89 36.73 -17.10
CA ASP A 402 35.24 36.27 -17.47
C ASP A 402 35.56 34.88 -16.90
N ALA A 403 35.21 34.65 -15.62
CA ALA A 403 35.40 33.36 -14.97
C ALA A 403 34.48 32.27 -15.54
N LEU A 404 33.25 32.63 -15.93
CA LEU A 404 32.32 31.72 -16.61
C LEU A 404 32.81 31.29 -18.01
N GLY A 405 33.59 32.15 -18.69
CA GLY A 405 34.22 31.83 -19.97
C GLY A 405 35.31 30.76 -19.87
N GLN A 406 35.98 30.69 -18.73
CA GLN A 406 37.09 29.76 -18.44
C GLN A 406 36.66 28.57 -17.56
N PHE A 407 35.39 28.51 -17.16
CA PHE A 407 34.87 27.43 -16.34
C PHE A 407 34.84 26.12 -17.14
N ASP A 408 35.50 25.11 -16.60
CA ASP A 408 35.52 23.75 -17.15
C ASP A 408 35.33 22.75 -16.00
N PHE A 409 34.82 21.56 -16.29
CA PHE A 409 34.63 20.52 -15.30
C PHE A 409 34.79 19.12 -15.88
N ALA A 410 35.33 18.21 -15.08
CA ALA A 410 35.42 16.80 -15.38
C ALA A 410 34.45 16.00 -14.50
N VAL A 411 33.82 14.98 -15.07
CA VAL A 411 32.99 14.03 -14.32
C VAL A 411 33.75 12.72 -14.18
N VAL A 412 34.12 12.37 -12.95
CA VAL A 412 34.80 11.13 -12.60
C VAL A 412 33.83 10.23 -11.84
N MET A 413 33.77 8.94 -12.21
CA MET A 413 33.02 7.96 -11.43
C MET A 413 33.96 7.11 -10.57
N GLU A 414 33.72 7.11 -9.27
CA GLU A 414 34.54 6.38 -8.29
C GLU A 414 33.63 5.56 -7.37
N ARG A 415 34.10 4.38 -6.90
CA ARG A 415 33.37 3.61 -5.88
C ARG A 415 33.85 3.99 -4.48
N CYS A 416 32.94 4.51 -3.67
CA CYS A 416 33.17 4.82 -2.27
C CYS A 416 33.64 3.58 -1.49
N GLN A 417 34.65 3.70 -0.64
CA GLN A 417 35.17 2.60 0.19
C GLN A 417 34.85 2.76 1.69
N LEU A 418 34.01 3.74 2.04
CA LEU A 418 33.82 4.17 3.44
C LEU A 418 32.82 3.31 4.24
N CYS A 419 32.06 2.44 3.57
CA CYS A 419 31.14 1.50 4.21
C CYS A 419 30.82 0.32 3.27
N GLY A 420 30.14 -0.70 3.80
CA GLY A 420 29.79 -1.91 3.05
C GLY A 420 28.86 -1.72 1.85
N ASN A 421 28.33 -0.51 1.60
CA ASN A 421 27.48 -0.23 0.44
C ASN A 421 28.28 0.00 -0.86
N HIS A 422 29.58 0.33 -0.75
CA HIS A 422 30.48 0.61 -1.87
C HIS A 422 29.85 1.44 -3.01
N CYS A 423 29.13 2.52 -2.66
CA CYS A 423 28.32 3.29 -3.60
C CYS A 423 29.14 3.83 -4.77
N LEU A 424 28.58 3.79 -5.98
CA LEU A 424 29.13 4.51 -7.13
C LEU A 424 28.84 6.00 -6.97
N LEU A 425 29.90 6.80 -6.85
CA LEU A 425 29.88 8.24 -6.71
C LEU A 425 30.10 8.88 -8.07
N THR A 426 29.30 9.89 -8.40
CA THR A 426 29.55 10.79 -9.53
C THR A 426 30.23 12.04 -8.98
N ILE A 427 31.51 12.22 -9.26
CA ILE A 427 32.33 13.32 -8.75
C ILE A 427 32.50 14.34 -9.88
N ASN A 428 32.13 15.58 -9.63
CA ASN A 428 32.35 16.71 -10.52
C ASN A 428 33.58 17.47 -9.99
N GLU A 429 34.64 17.51 -10.77
CA GLU A 429 35.86 18.26 -10.49
C GLU A 429 35.86 19.53 -11.33
N PHE A 430 35.86 20.67 -10.65
CA PHE A 430 35.82 21.99 -11.28
C PHE A 430 37.23 22.52 -11.53
N SER A 431 37.40 23.35 -12.56
CA SER A 431 38.70 23.93 -12.93
C SER A 431 39.34 24.81 -11.84
N ASP A 432 38.56 25.27 -10.85
CA ASP A 432 39.04 26.00 -9.66
C ASP A 432 39.61 25.07 -8.56
N GLY A 433 39.69 23.76 -8.81
CA GLY A 433 40.08 22.72 -7.85
C GLY A 433 38.95 22.28 -6.91
N GLY A 434 37.74 22.85 -7.06
CA GLY A 434 36.58 22.43 -6.30
C GLY A 434 36.09 21.04 -6.70
N ARG A 435 35.58 20.28 -5.73
CA ARG A 435 35.07 18.92 -5.93
C ARG A 435 33.65 18.82 -5.38
N PHE A 436 32.72 18.30 -6.18
CA PHE A 436 31.33 18.08 -5.76
C PHE A 436 30.81 16.70 -6.17
N VAL A 437 30.39 15.90 -5.19
CA VAL A 437 29.77 14.59 -5.43
C VAL A 437 28.27 14.77 -5.68
N SER A 438 27.74 14.29 -6.80
CA SER A 438 26.31 14.30 -7.15
C SER A 438 25.67 12.90 -7.04
N GLY A 439 24.32 12.85 -7.00
CA GLY A 439 23.54 11.60 -6.90
C GLY A 439 23.21 11.14 -5.47
N ASN A 440 23.05 9.82 -5.27
CA ASN A 440 22.76 9.20 -3.96
C ASN A 440 24.00 9.23 -3.03
N ARG A 441 24.41 10.45 -2.63
CA ARG A 441 25.56 10.69 -1.75
C ARG A 441 25.15 10.71 -0.28
N CYS A 442 25.86 9.95 0.54
CA CYS A 442 25.93 10.21 1.99
C CYS A 442 27.04 11.22 2.28
N GLU A 443 26.99 11.85 3.43
CA GLU A 443 27.93 12.89 3.89
C GLU A 443 29.37 12.34 3.91
N LYS A 444 29.52 11.07 4.32
CA LYS A 444 30.80 10.35 4.26
C LYS A 444 31.33 10.28 2.81
N GLY A 445 30.50 9.83 1.87
CA GLY A 445 30.88 9.70 0.45
C GLY A 445 31.10 11.05 -0.24
N ALA A 446 30.51 12.12 0.29
CA ALA A 446 30.76 13.49 -0.16
C ALA A 446 32.07 14.08 0.37
N GLY A 447 32.76 13.42 1.31
CA GLY A 447 33.94 13.96 1.99
C GLY A 447 33.62 15.06 2.99
N GLU A 448 32.34 15.19 3.39
CA GLU A 448 31.90 16.19 4.37
C GLU A 448 32.11 15.65 5.79
N GLU A 449 32.71 16.44 6.69
CA GLU A 449 32.71 16.12 8.11
C GLU A 449 31.27 16.11 8.63
N ILE A 450 30.89 15.03 9.33
CA ILE A 450 29.59 14.96 10.02
C ILE A 450 29.63 15.95 11.18
N LYS A 451 29.23 17.19 10.91
CA LYS A 451 28.93 18.18 11.95
C LYS A 451 27.78 17.62 12.79
N ASN A 452 27.91 17.67 14.12
CA ASN A 452 26.93 17.20 15.12
C ASN A 452 26.89 15.68 15.40
N LYS A 453 28.05 15.02 15.55
CA LYS A 453 28.12 13.62 16.07
C LYS A 453 27.50 13.44 17.47
N ASP A 454 27.32 14.53 18.22
CA ASP A 454 26.88 14.49 19.63
C ASP A 454 25.36 14.62 19.81
N LEU A 455 24.58 14.79 18.73
CA LEU A 455 23.12 14.85 18.85
C LEU A 455 22.55 13.49 19.28
N PRO A 456 21.57 13.46 20.21
CA PRO A 456 20.96 12.20 20.63
C PRO A 456 20.28 11.46 19.48
N ASN A 457 20.61 10.17 19.34
CA ASN A 457 20.00 9.27 18.36
C ASN A 457 19.55 7.97 19.06
N LEU A 458 18.27 7.92 19.45
CA LEU A 458 17.72 6.76 20.16
C LEU A 458 17.56 5.53 19.26
N TYR A 459 17.52 5.66 17.94
CA TYR A 459 17.54 4.51 17.04
C TYR A 459 18.85 3.75 17.15
N ASP A 460 19.99 4.45 17.10
CA ASP A 460 21.31 3.83 17.28
C ASP A 460 21.49 3.28 18.71
N TYR A 461 21.06 4.05 19.73
CA TYR A 461 21.09 3.60 21.13
C TYR A 461 20.28 2.31 21.33
N LYS A 462 19.02 2.29 20.88
CA LYS A 462 18.13 1.13 21.00
C LYS A 462 18.69 -0.04 20.20
N TYR A 463 19.19 0.17 18.98
CA TYR A 463 19.78 -0.92 18.17
C TYR A 463 20.93 -1.60 18.91
N LYS A 464 21.86 -0.81 19.45
CA LYS A 464 22.97 -1.33 20.27
C LYS A 464 22.45 -2.02 21.53
N ARG A 465 21.48 -1.43 22.22
CA ARG A 465 20.88 -2.02 23.44
C ARG A 465 20.21 -3.36 23.18
N MET A 466 19.53 -3.51 22.04
CA MET A 466 18.85 -4.76 21.67
C MET A 466 19.84 -5.88 21.37
N PHE A 467 21.05 -5.59 20.87
CA PHE A 467 21.97 -6.63 20.39
C PHE A 467 23.34 -6.67 21.09
N ARG A 468 23.54 -5.96 22.20
CA ARG A 468 24.82 -5.92 22.96
C ARG A 468 25.21 -7.22 23.69
N TYR A 469 24.40 -8.26 23.58
CA TYR A 469 24.56 -9.50 24.35
C TYR A 469 25.73 -10.35 23.85
N LYS A 470 26.49 -10.94 24.79
CA LYS A 470 27.65 -11.79 24.49
C LYS A 470 27.27 -13.26 24.63
N ALA A 471 27.34 -14.01 23.53
CA ALA A 471 27.02 -15.43 23.51
C ALA A 471 27.97 -16.27 24.38
N LEU A 472 27.46 -17.37 24.96
CA LEU A 472 28.27 -18.32 25.72
C LEU A 472 29.42 -18.89 24.88
N PRO A 473 30.62 -19.05 25.46
CA PRO A 473 31.68 -19.87 24.89
C PRO A 473 31.20 -21.31 24.57
N LEU A 474 31.78 -21.95 23.54
CA LEU A 474 31.35 -23.29 23.11
C LEU A 474 31.50 -24.37 24.20
N ASN A 475 32.47 -24.22 25.11
CA ASN A 475 32.68 -25.11 26.25
C ASN A 475 31.61 -24.95 27.36
N GLU A 476 30.93 -23.80 27.42
CA GLU A 476 29.85 -23.53 28.39
C GLU A 476 28.46 -23.82 27.81
N ALA A 477 28.36 -23.89 26.48
CA ALA A 477 27.14 -24.16 25.74
C ALA A 477 26.77 -25.66 25.73
N LYS A 478 26.43 -26.21 26.90
CA LYS A 478 26.12 -27.64 27.10
C LYS A 478 25.02 -28.18 26.18
N ARG A 479 24.11 -27.33 25.72
CA ARG A 479 23.00 -27.69 24.82
C ARG A 479 23.26 -27.33 23.35
N GLY A 480 24.45 -26.85 23.01
CA GLY A 480 24.86 -26.52 21.65
C GLY A 480 24.48 -25.11 21.22
N VAL A 481 24.33 -24.92 19.90
CA VAL A 481 24.11 -23.62 19.28
C VAL A 481 22.66 -23.46 18.86
N VAL A 482 22.05 -22.32 19.18
CA VAL A 482 20.75 -21.89 18.67
C VAL A 482 20.91 -20.65 17.81
N GLY A 483 20.42 -20.71 16.57
CA GLY A 483 20.34 -19.59 15.64
C GLY A 483 19.11 -18.76 15.87
N ILE A 484 19.28 -17.44 16.00
CA ILE A 484 18.19 -16.48 16.05
C ILE A 484 18.35 -15.50 14.87
N PRO A 485 17.36 -15.36 13.97
CA PRO A 485 17.43 -14.40 12.87
C PRO A 485 17.18 -12.97 13.37
N ARG A 486 17.93 -11.98 12.87
CA ARG A 486 17.74 -10.56 13.18
C ARG A 486 16.64 -9.95 12.31
N VAL A 487 15.38 -10.25 12.63
CA VAL A 487 14.23 -9.96 11.74
C VAL A 487 12.98 -9.54 12.51
N LEU A 488 12.09 -8.77 11.86
CA LEU A 488 10.72 -8.48 12.31
C LEU A 488 10.59 -8.18 13.83
N ASN A 489 9.82 -8.98 14.58
CA ASN A 489 9.60 -8.81 16.02
C ASN A 489 10.82 -9.14 16.89
N LEU A 490 11.89 -9.72 16.36
CA LEU A 490 13.10 -9.96 17.14
C LEU A 490 13.86 -8.64 17.42
N TYR A 491 13.57 -7.58 16.68
CA TYR A 491 13.95 -6.21 17.05
C TYR A 491 13.23 -5.67 18.30
N GLU A 492 12.28 -6.43 18.85
CA GLU A 492 11.59 -6.17 20.12
C GLU A 492 11.88 -7.27 21.16
N ASN A 493 11.86 -8.54 20.73
CA ASN A 493 11.86 -9.69 21.62
C ASN A 493 13.22 -10.38 21.78
N TYR A 494 14.27 -9.96 21.06
CA TYR A 494 15.59 -10.60 21.17
C TYR A 494 16.17 -10.63 22.60
N PRO A 495 16.09 -9.58 23.42
CA PRO A 495 16.50 -9.63 24.83
C PRO A 495 15.90 -10.81 25.61
N TYR A 496 14.61 -11.09 25.40
CA TYR A 496 13.93 -12.22 26.00
C TYR A 496 14.55 -13.53 25.51
N TRP A 497 14.64 -13.73 24.20
CA TRP A 497 15.12 -14.99 23.62
C TRP A 497 16.59 -15.26 23.93
N PHE A 498 17.45 -14.24 23.87
CA PHE A 498 18.85 -14.36 24.22
C PHE A 498 19.00 -14.84 25.67
N THR A 499 18.29 -14.19 26.61
CA THR A 499 18.35 -14.51 28.04
C THR A 499 17.75 -15.88 28.33
N PHE A 500 16.65 -16.24 27.68
CA PHE A 500 16.01 -17.55 27.82
C PHE A 500 16.96 -18.68 27.41
N PHE A 501 17.50 -18.64 26.20
CA PHE A 501 18.38 -19.69 25.68
C PHE A 501 19.73 -19.75 26.39
N THR A 502 20.29 -18.59 26.78
CA THR A 502 21.54 -18.54 27.56
C THR A 502 21.38 -19.21 28.92
N ASN A 503 20.28 -18.95 29.64
CA ASN A 503 19.99 -19.61 30.92
C ASN A 503 19.71 -21.11 30.78
N LEU A 504 19.24 -21.55 29.61
CA LEU A 504 19.16 -22.97 29.26
C LEU A 504 20.50 -23.56 28.82
N GLY A 505 21.60 -22.81 28.79
CA GLY A 505 22.93 -23.32 28.42
C GLY A 505 23.13 -23.52 26.92
N TYR A 506 22.42 -22.76 26.08
CA TYR A 506 22.69 -22.66 24.65
C TYR A 506 23.62 -21.49 24.34
N ARG A 507 24.48 -21.66 23.33
CA ARG A 507 25.13 -20.54 22.66
C ARG A 507 24.16 -19.92 21.66
N VAL A 508 23.77 -18.68 21.90
CA VAL A 508 22.87 -17.93 21.00
C VAL A 508 23.68 -17.27 19.89
N GLU A 509 23.50 -17.72 18.66
CA GLU A 509 24.10 -17.11 17.46
C GLU A 509 23.06 -16.29 16.70
N LEU A 510 23.35 -15.00 16.56
CA LEU A 510 22.52 -14.06 15.84
C LEU A 510 22.98 -13.95 14.38
N SER A 511 22.03 -13.85 13.45
CA SER A 511 22.34 -13.52 12.05
C SER A 511 23.00 -12.13 11.95
N PRO A 512 23.76 -11.83 10.87
CA PRO A 512 24.53 -10.60 10.77
C PRO A 512 23.64 -9.35 10.69
N THR A 513 24.27 -8.17 10.69
CA THR A 513 23.60 -6.92 10.32
C THR A 513 23.03 -7.04 8.92
N SER A 514 21.75 -6.68 8.75
CA SER A 514 21.11 -6.62 7.44
C SER A 514 21.91 -5.75 6.48
N ASN A 515 21.94 -6.19 5.23
CA ASN A 515 22.50 -5.46 4.10
C ASN A 515 21.91 -6.09 2.82
N LYS A 516 22.12 -5.41 1.70
CA LYS A 516 21.63 -5.88 0.40
C LYS A 516 22.10 -7.29 0.02
N LYS A 517 23.32 -7.70 0.37
CA LYS A 517 23.82 -9.05 0.08
C LYS A 517 23.02 -10.12 0.82
N ILE A 518 22.66 -9.89 2.08
CA ILE A 518 21.79 -10.80 2.83
C ILE A 518 20.43 -10.92 2.16
N TYR A 519 19.83 -9.82 1.73
CA TYR A 519 18.56 -9.86 0.98
C TYR A 519 18.68 -10.70 -0.31
N GLU A 520 19.75 -10.47 -1.09
CA GLU A 520 20.01 -11.19 -2.34
C GLU A 520 20.24 -12.70 -2.12
N GLU A 521 20.77 -13.13 -0.96
CA GLU A 521 20.96 -14.55 -0.65
C GLU A 521 19.65 -15.35 -0.55
N GLY A 522 18.51 -14.71 -0.27
CA GLY A 522 17.21 -15.37 -0.12
C GLY A 522 16.14 -14.93 -1.12
N ILE A 523 16.53 -14.20 -2.16
CA ILE A 523 15.57 -13.55 -3.06
C ILE A 523 14.68 -14.54 -3.83
N GLU A 524 15.22 -15.72 -4.18
CA GLU A 524 14.53 -16.75 -4.97
C GLU A 524 13.50 -17.56 -4.18
N THR A 525 13.53 -17.50 -2.85
CA THR A 525 12.61 -18.25 -1.97
C THR A 525 11.39 -17.44 -1.57
N ILE A 526 11.29 -16.17 -2.01
CA ILE A 526 10.20 -15.26 -1.66
C ILE A 526 8.95 -15.59 -2.50
N PRO A 527 7.85 -16.08 -1.90
CA PRO A 527 6.66 -16.50 -2.65
C PRO A 527 5.74 -15.34 -3.05
N SER A 528 5.97 -14.14 -2.53
CA SER A 528 5.09 -12.99 -2.75
C SER A 528 5.85 -11.68 -2.90
N GLU A 529 5.77 -11.09 -4.09
CA GLU A 529 6.40 -9.81 -4.43
C GLU A 529 5.90 -8.62 -3.60
N SER A 530 4.64 -8.63 -3.18
CA SER A 530 3.99 -7.54 -2.44
C SER A 530 4.15 -7.63 -0.92
N ALA A 531 4.91 -8.62 -0.42
CA ALA A 531 5.29 -8.66 0.98
C ALA A 531 6.23 -7.48 1.30
N CYS A 532 6.17 -6.94 2.51
CA CYS A 532 7.03 -5.81 2.88
C CYS A 532 8.51 -6.21 2.90
N TYR A 533 9.41 -5.26 2.60
CA TYR A 533 10.86 -5.49 2.57
C TYR A 533 11.42 -6.17 3.85
N PRO A 534 10.99 -5.77 5.07
CA PRO A 534 11.40 -6.46 6.30
C PRO A 534 11.04 -7.94 6.36
N ALA A 535 9.98 -8.37 5.66
CA ALA A 535 9.60 -9.78 5.56
C ALA A 535 10.47 -10.49 4.52
N LYS A 536 10.69 -9.87 3.37
CA LYS A 536 11.53 -10.41 2.28
C LYS A 536 12.95 -10.74 2.75
N ILE A 537 13.58 -9.85 3.54
CA ILE A 537 14.96 -10.07 4.02
C ILE A 537 15.09 -11.23 5.02
N VAL A 538 13.99 -11.71 5.61
CA VAL A 538 14.02 -12.86 6.54
C VAL A 538 14.59 -14.10 5.87
N HIS A 539 14.26 -14.33 4.60
CA HIS A 539 14.74 -15.46 3.81
C HIS A 539 16.27 -15.50 3.79
N GLY A 540 16.88 -14.34 3.51
CA GLY A 540 18.32 -14.15 3.52
C GLY A 540 18.97 -14.43 4.87
N HIS A 541 18.39 -13.91 5.96
CA HIS A 541 18.91 -14.15 7.32
C HIS A 541 18.91 -15.62 7.72
N ILE A 542 17.88 -16.36 7.33
CA ILE A 542 17.78 -17.80 7.61
C ILE A 542 18.80 -18.59 6.80
N ILE A 543 18.88 -18.33 5.50
CA ILE A 543 19.86 -18.98 4.61
C ILE A 543 21.29 -18.71 5.10
N HIS A 544 21.57 -17.48 5.54
CA HIS A 544 22.89 -17.12 6.05
C HIS A 544 23.26 -17.90 7.33
N LEU A 545 22.32 -18.09 8.27
CA LEU A 545 22.55 -18.93 9.45
C LEU A 545 22.87 -20.38 9.08
N LEU A 546 22.12 -20.94 8.13
CA LEU A 546 22.33 -22.31 7.64
C LEU A 546 23.70 -22.48 6.98
N LYS A 547 24.12 -21.53 6.13
CA LYS A 547 25.45 -21.51 5.49
C LYS A 547 26.60 -21.42 6.49
N ARG A 548 26.38 -20.81 7.65
CA ARG A 548 27.35 -20.76 8.77
C ARG A 548 27.39 -22.06 9.59
N GLY A 549 26.59 -23.07 9.22
CA GLY A 549 26.54 -24.36 9.91
C GLY A 549 25.63 -24.38 11.14
N VAL A 550 24.79 -23.36 11.36
CA VAL A 550 23.83 -23.35 12.47
C VAL A 550 22.68 -24.28 12.14
N LYS A 551 22.59 -25.41 12.85
CA LYS A 551 21.60 -26.47 12.58
C LYS A 551 20.29 -26.32 13.33
N PHE A 552 20.29 -25.74 14.53
CA PHE A 552 19.06 -25.45 15.27
C PHE A 552 18.72 -23.96 15.15
N ILE A 553 17.61 -23.62 14.50
CA ILE A 553 17.14 -22.25 14.34
C ILE A 553 15.80 -22.10 15.06
N PHE A 554 15.71 -21.10 15.94
CA PHE A 554 14.48 -20.76 16.64
C PHE A 554 13.91 -19.45 16.11
N TYR A 555 12.69 -19.52 15.56
CA TYR A 555 11.97 -18.35 15.06
C TYR A 555 10.46 -18.51 15.30
N PRO A 556 9.92 -18.02 16.44
CA PRO A 556 8.56 -18.33 16.87
C PRO A 556 7.50 -17.44 16.20
N CYS A 557 6.28 -17.98 16.10
CA CYS A 557 5.08 -17.27 15.71
C CYS A 557 4.48 -16.56 16.94
N ILE A 558 4.33 -15.24 16.91
CA ILE A 558 3.84 -14.43 18.04
C ILE A 558 2.57 -13.67 17.65
N PRO A 559 1.36 -14.22 17.87
CA PRO A 559 0.10 -13.57 17.49
C PRO A 559 -0.26 -12.34 18.34
N TYR A 560 0.04 -12.41 19.65
CA TYR A 560 -0.28 -11.39 20.64
C TYR A 560 1.03 -10.94 21.29
N GLU A 561 1.24 -9.64 21.35
CA GLU A 561 2.33 -9.00 22.11
C GLU A 561 1.80 -8.50 23.45
N VAL A 562 2.64 -8.09 24.40
CA VAL A 562 2.18 -7.55 25.69
C VAL A 562 1.21 -6.38 25.49
N LYS A 563 0.08 -6.38 26.22
CA LYS A 563 -0.87 -5.27 26.21
C LYS A 563 -0.34 -4.11 27.05
N GLU A 564 0.19 -3.08 26.39
CA GLU A 564 0.91 -1.99 27.07
C GLU A 564 0.05 -0.85 27.58
N LYS A 565 -1.17 -0.71 27.07
CA LYS A 565 -2.13 0.32 27.48
C LYS A 565 -3.45 -0.36 27.81
N GLU A 566 -3.97 -0.11 29.01
CA GLU A 566 -5.17 -0.78 29.55
C GLU A 566 -6.40 -0.55 28.66
N GLY A 567 -6.58 0.66 28.14
CA GLY A 567 -7.70 1.03 27.28
C GLY A 567 -7.60 0.57 25.81
N ALA A 568 -6.51 -0.09 25.39
CA ALA A 568 -6.41 -0.62 24.03
C ALA A 568 -7.40 -1.78 23.81
N ASP A 569 -8.03 -1.86 22.64
CA ASP A 569 -9.04 -2.89 22.33
C ASP A 569 -8.41 -4.29 22.20
N ASN A 570 -7.17 -4.36 21.72
CA ASN A 570 -6.40 -5.60 21.59
C ASN A 570 -4.87 -5.34 21.53
N ASN A 571 -4.09 -6.40 21.37
CA ASN A 571 -2.63 -6.41 21.40
C ASN A 571 -2.03 -7.33 20.32
N TYR A 572 -2.67 -7.42 19.15
CA TYR A 572 -2.19 -8.24 18.04
C TYR A 572 -0.86 -7.73 17.48
N ASN A 573 0.00 -8.67 17.08
CA ASN A 573 1.01 -8.40 16.08
C ASN A 573 0.38 -8.37 14.67
N CYS A 574 1.05 -7.71 13.72
CA CYS A 574 0.54 -7.72 12.34
C CYS A 574 0.62 -9.14 11.74
N PRO A 575 -0.20 -9.48 10.71
CA PRO A 575 -0.29 -10.85 10.21
C PRO A 575 1.05 -11.41 9.71
N ILE A 576 1.92 -10.55 9.17
CA ILE A 576 3.27 -10.92 8.74
C ILE A 576 4.11 -11.28 9.96
N VAL A 577 4.23 -10.41 10.95
CA VAL A 577 5.00 -10.67 12.17
C VAL A 577 4.52 -11.94 12.89
N THR A 578 3.22 -12.17 12.92
CA THR A 578 2.62 -13.33 13.57
C THR A 578 3.04 -14.65 12.91
N SER A 579 3.06 -14.71 11.58
CA SER A 579 3.02 -15.98 10.85
C SER A 579 4.13 -16.16 9.80
N TYR A 580 5.02 -15.19 9.59
CA TYR A 580 6.12 -15.34 8.63
C TYR A 580 7.05 -16.53 8.89
N PRO A 581 7.29 -17.01 10.13
CA PRO A 581 8.04 -18.25 10.34
C PRO A 581 7.46 -19.45 9.57
N GLU A 582 6.14 -19.55 9.40
CA GLU A 582 5.53 -20.61 8.58
C GLU A 582 5.85 -20.42 7.10
N THR A 583 5.89 -19.18 6.60
CA THR A 583 6.33 -18.90 5.22
C THR A 583 7.74 -19.41 4.97
N ILE A 584 8.65 -19.13 5.91
CA ILE A 584 10.04 -19.57 5.86
C ILE A 584 10.14 -21.09 5.84
N LYS A 585 9.47 -21.78 6.76
CA LYS A 585 9.42 -23.25 6.84
C LYS A 585 9.08 -23.93 5.52
N HIS A 586 8.14 -23.36 4.75
CA HIS A 586 7.64 -23.98 3.52
C HIS A 586 8.33 -23.54 2.23
N ASN A 587 9.05 -22.42 2.24
CA ASN A 587 9.59 -21.82 1.01
C ASN A 587 11.12 -21.78 0.97
N VAL A 588 11.80 -21.86 2.11
CA VAL A 588 13.27 -21.99 2.17
C VAL A 588 13.66 -23.47 2.21
N ASP A 589 14.05 -24.02 1.05
CA ASP A 589 14.33 -25.45 0.91
C ASP A 589 15.50 -25.94 1.78
N ALA A 590 16.48 -25.08 2.05
CA ALA A 590 17.64 -25.40 2.90
C ALA A 590 17.26 -25.78 4.35
N ILE A 591 16.04 -25.45 4.80
CA ILE A 591 15.54 -25.87 6.11
C ILE A 591 15.23 -27.37 6.15
N ASN A 592 14.92 -27.98 5.01
CA ASN A 592 14.61 -29.40 4.90
C ASN A 592 15.87 -30.27 4.79
N GLU A 593 17.07 -29.68 4.85
CA GLU A 593 18.32 -30.43 4.86
C GLU A 593 18.43 -31.35 6.10
N PRO A 594 19.00 -32.56 5.95
CA PRO A 594 19.20 -33.47 7.08
C PRO A 594 19.95 -32.81 8.24
N GLY A 595 19.42 -32.98 9.45
CA GLY A 595 20.00 -32.46 10.70
C GLY A 595 19.69 -31.00 11.01
N VAL A 596 18.96 -30.28 10.15
CA VAL A 596 18.44 -28.95 10.47
C VAL A 596 17.14 -29.07 11.26
N VAL A 597 17.04 -28.32 12.36
CA VAL A 597 15.83 -28.21 13.19
C VAL A 597 15.39 -26.75 13.16
N PHE A 598 14.32 -26.47 12.42
CA PHE A 598 13.67 -25.16 12.39
C PHE A 598 12.44 -25.17 13.31
N MET A 599 12.53 -24.45 14.43
CA MET A 599 11.53 -24.44 15.48
C MET A 599 10.74 -23.11 15.45
N ASN A 600 9.46 -23.20 15.07
CA ASN A 600 8.60 -22.05 14.86
C ASN A 600 7.23 -22.11 15.58
N PRO A 601 7.19 -22.38 16.89
CA PRO A 601 5.95 -22.56 17.63
C PRO A 601 5.13 -21.27 17.72
N PHE A 602 3.81 -21.43 17.86
CA PHE A 602 2.92 -20.34 18.28
C PHE A 602 2.98 -20.18 19.81
N LEU A 603 3.29 -18.96 20.27
CA LEU A 603 3.55 -18.65 21.68
C LEU A 603 2.70 -17.46 22.18
N PRO A 604 2.18 -17.52 23.43
CA PRO A 604 1.42 -16.43 24.05
C PRO A 604 2.35 -15.41 24.74
N MET A 605 3.00 -14.54 23.97
CA MET A 605 3.90 -13.51 24.52
C MET A 605 3.16 -12.45 25.37
N ASP A 606 1.83 -12.45 25.36
CA ASP A 606 0.99 -11.54 26.12
C ASP A 606 0.79 -11.91 27.60
N GLU A 607 1.20 -13.12 28.02
CA GLU A 607 1.00 -13.60 29.39
C GLU A 607 2.15 -14.52 29.83
N GLU A 608 2.85 -14.12 30.90
CA GLU A 608 4.13 -14.72 31.32
C GLU A 608 4.00 -16.20 31.71
N ASP A 609 3.00 -16.53 32.54
CA ASP A 609 2.85 -17.89 33.07
C ASP A 609 2.46 -18.88 31.98
N ARG A 610 1.56 -18.48 31.09
CA ARG A 610 1.17 -19.24 29.90
C ARG A 610 2.31 -19.38 28.91
N LEU A 611 3.15 -18.36 28.77
CA LEU A 611 4.35 -18.46 27.93
C LEU A 611 5.30 -19.52 28.47
N ALA A 612 5.59 -19.51 29.77
CA ALA A 612 6.44 -20.51 30.41
C ALA A 612 5.87 -21.94 30.28
N GLU A 613 4.56 -22.11 30.51
CA GLU A 613 3.86 -23.39 30.31
C GLU A 613 4.00 -23.87 28.85
N ARG A 614 3.77 -22.97 27.89
CA ARG A 614 3.84 -23.29 26.47
C ARG A 614 5.26 -23.63 26.03
N LEU A 615 6.27 -22.91 26.52
CA LEU A 615 7.67 -23.22 26.26
C LEU A 615 8.03 -24.60 26.81
N TYR A 616 7.59 -24.95 28.02
CA TYR A 616 7.81 -26.29 28.56
C TYR A 616 7.21 -27.38 27.65
N GLN A 617 6.01 -27.18 27.14
CA GLN A 617 5.38 -28.14 26.21
C GLN A 617 6.17 -28.36 24.92
N GLU A 618 6.90 -27.33 24.44
CA GLU A 618 7.69 -27.40 23.22
C GLU A 618 9.10 -27.96 23.44
N PHE A 619 9.66 -27.78 24.63
CA PHE A 619 11.03 -28.19 24.97
C PHE A 619 11.12 -29.48 25.80
N LYS A 620 10.00 -30.01 26.31
CA LYS A 620 9.98 -31.24 27.13
C LYS A 620 10.64 -32.44 26.44
N ASP A 621 10.49 -32.55 25.12
CA ASP A 621 11.01 -33.70 24.35
C ASP A 621 12.53 -33.59 24.13
N GLN A 622 13.13 -32.42 24.44
CA GLN A 622 14.58 -32.21 24.48
C GLN A 622 15.18 -32.49 25.87
N GLY A 623 14.39 -33.04 26.81
CA GLY A 623 14.84 -33.39 28.15
C GLY A 623 15.06 -32.21 29.09
N ILE A 624 14.48 -31.04 28.79
CA ILE A 624 14.56 -29.85 29.65
C ILE A 624 13.45 -29.90 30.70
N SER A 625 13.80 -29.76 31.98
CA SER A 625 12.84 -29.82 33.08
C SER A 625 11.93 -28.59 33.12
N LYS A 626 10.72 -28.75 33.68
CA LYS A 626 9.78 -27.64 33.88
C LYS A 626 10.38 -26.53 34.75
N GLU A 627 11.18 -26.89 35.74
CA GLU A 627 11.83 -25.94 36.64
C GLU A 627 12.87 -25.08 35.91
N GLU A 628 13.74 -25.70 35.09
CA GLU A 628 14.70 -24.97 34.26
C GLU A 628 14.01 -23.99 33.30
N ILE A 629 12.92 -24.43 32.64
CA ILE A 629 12.14 -23.56 31.74
C ILE A 629 11.54 -22.38 32.49
N ASN A 630 10.93 -22.62 33.65
CA ASN A 630 10.30 -21.55 34.44
C ASN A 630 11.33 -20.52 34.93
N GLN A 631 12.50 -20.99 35.40
CA GLN A 631 13.58 -20.10 35.83
C GLN A 631 14.11 -19.25 34.67
N ALA A 632 14.38 -19.89 33.52
CA ALA A 632 14.86 -19.20 32.32
C ALA A 632 13.83 -18.20 31.76
N ALA A 633 12.55 -18.57 31.73
CA ALA A 633 11.45 -17.73 31.24
C ALA A 633 11.25 -16.49 32.12
N LYS A 634 11.29 -16.65 33.45
CA LYS A 634 11.16 -15.55 34.41
C LYS A 634 12.33 -14.55 34.29
N ALA A 635 13.56 -15.06 34.20
CA ALA A 635 14.75 -14.22 33.99
C ALA A 635 14.67 -13.44 32.67
N ALA A 636 14.22 -14.11 31.60
CA ALA A 636 14.03 -13.49 30.29
C ALA A 636 12.93 -12.42 30.29
N TRP A 637 11.82 -12.66 31.01
CA TRP A 637 10.74 -11.69 31.16
C TRP A 637 11.19 -10.43 31.89
N GLN A 638 11.93 -10.60 32.99
CA GLN A 638 12.51 -9.48 33.71
C GLN A 638 13.46 -8.65 32.83
N GLU A 639 14.30 -9.30 32.01
CA GLU A 639 15.18 -8.58 31.10
C GLU A 639 14.40 -7.81 30.02
N LYS A 640 13.32 -8.38 29.47
CA LYS A 640 12.42 -7.67 28.54
C LYS A 640 11.84 -6.40 29.18
N VAL A 641 11.41 -6.48 30.44
CA VAL A 641 10.91 -5.31 31.20
C VAL A 641 12.03 -4.28 31.43
N ASN A 642 13.22 -4.72 31.84
CA ASN A 642 14.37 -3.85 32.08
C ASN A 642 14.75 -3.03 30.83
N VAL A 643 14.86 -3.69 29.67
CA VAL A 643 15.18 -3.04 28.39
C VAL A 643 14.17 -1.93 28.09
N ARG A 644 12.88 -2.21 28.28
CA ARG A 644 11.82 -1.24 28.02
C ARG A 644 11.91 -0.03 28.95
N LEU A 645 12.17 -0.26 30.25
CA LEU A 645 12.36 0.82 31.22
C LEU A 645 13.63 1.65 30.91
N GLU A 646 14.72 1.01 30.48
CA GLU A 646 15.94 1.72 30.04
C GLU A 646 15.68 2.62 28.82
N ILE A 647 14.91 2.15 27.84
CA ILE A 647 14.55 2.94 26.65
C ILE A 647 13.64 4.12 27.03
N ALA A 648 12.64 3.89 27.87
CA ALA A 648 11.75 4.94 28.39
C ALA A 648 12.52 6.03 29.14
N LYS A 649 13.40 5.63 30.07
CA LYS A 649 14.28 6.55 30.80
C LYS A 649 15.17 7.34 29.86
N LYS A 650 15.74 6.70 28.83
CA LYS A 650 16.58 7.39 27.86
C LYS A 650 15.79 8.41 27.02
N GLY A 651 14.53 8.12 26.73
CA GLY A 651 13.60 9.08 26.13
C GLY A 651 13.43 10.33 26.97
N GLU A 652 13.17 10.17 28.27
CA GLU A 652 13.04 11.29 29.21
C GLU A 652 14.33 12.13 29.31
N GLU A 653 15.50 11.49 29.40
CA GLU A 653 16.80 12.19 29.39
C GLU A 653 16.98 13.05 28.12
N VAL A 654 16.57 12.55 26.96
CA VAL A 654 16.68 13.29 25.71
C VAL A 654 15.65 14.41 25.62
N LEU A 655 14.43 14.21 26.11
CA LEU A 655 13.45 15.31 26.20
C LEU A 655 13.95 16.46 27.07
N GLU A 656 14.65 16.16 28.16
CA GLU A 656 15.27 17.17 29.01
C GLU A 656 16.43 17.89 28.31
N TYR A 657 17.29 17.16 27.57
CA TYR A 657 18.32 17.75 26.72
C TYR A 657 17.73 18.73 25.68
N LEU A 658 16.61 18.38 25.04
CA LEU A 658 15.95 19.25 24.06
C LEU A 658 15.46 20.54 24.71
N LYS A 659 14.90 20.47 25.93
CA LYS A 659 14.47 21.67 26.68
C LYS A 659 15.65 22.57 27.03
N GLN A 660 16.77 21.99 27.47
CA GLN A 660 17.95 22.75 27.88
C GLN A 660 18.66 23.43 26.71
N THR A 661 18.70 22.78 25.55
CA THR A 661 19.42 23.29 24.37
C THR A 661 18.54 24.09 23.41
N GLY A 662 17.22 23.98 23.51
CA GLY A 662 16.27 24.50 22.52
C GLY A 662 16.29 23.75 21.19
N THR A 663 17.06 22.65 21.09
CA THR A 663 17.14 21.81 19.89
C THR A 663 15.80 21.13 19.64
N LYS A 664 15.42 20.95 18.37
CA LYS A 664 14.21 20.19 17.99
C LYS A 664 14.51 18.70 17.88
N GLY A 665 13.54 17.87 18.20
CA GLY A 665 13.61 16.41 18.08
C GLY A 665 12.58 15.88 17.08
N ILE A 666 12.96 14.85 16.33
CA ILE A 666 12.04 14.06 15.50
C ILE A 666 11.78 12.73 16.20
N VAL A 667 10.51 12.46 16.48
CA VAL A 667 10.04 11.13 16.85
C VAL A 667 9.83 10.36 15.55
N LEU A 668 10.80 9.52 15.20
CA LEU A 668 10.71 8.66 14.03
C LEU A 668 9.92 7.41 14.44
N ALA A 669 8.62 7.42 14.16
CA ALA A 669 7.69 6.43 14.68
C ALA A 669 7.40 5.33 13.64
N GLY A 670 7.58 4.07 14.01
CA GLY A 670 7.49 2.97 13.05
C GLY A 670 7.02 1.65 13.65
N ARG A 671 7.74 0.58 13.28
CA ARG A 671 7.62 -0.76 13.85
C ARG A 671 9.00 -1.13 14.39
N PRO A 672 9.11 -2.12 15.29
CA PRO A 672 10.39 -2.47 15.88
C PRO A 672 11.49 -2.74 14.84
N TYR A 673 11.16 -3.38 13.72
CA TYR A 673 12.11 -3.67 12.65
C TYR A 673 12.58 -2.47 11.83
N HIS A 674 11.92 -1.31 11.91
CA HIS A 674 12.40 -0.08 11.27
C HIS A 674 13.68 0.46 11.93
N ILE A 675 14.08 -0.07 13.09
CA ILE A 675 15.36 0.28 13.71
C ILE A 675 16.58 -0.24 12.92
N ASP A 676 16.37 -1.25 12.07
CA ASP A 676 17.40 -1.80 11.20
C ASP A 676 17.91 -0.72 10.21
N PRO A 677 19.23 -0.40 10.21
CA PRO A 677 19.81 0.59 9.30
C PRO A 677 19.60 0.29 7.81
N GLU A 678 19.50 -0.98 7.42
CA GLU A 678 19.19 -1.37 6.03
C GLU A 678 17.73 -1.08 5.69
N ILE A 679 16.81 -1.27 6.65
CA ILE A 679 15.39 -1.03 6.43
C ILE A 679 15.08 0.46 6.46
N ASN A 680 15.62 1.24 7.41
CA ASN A 680 15.36 2.70 7.45
C ASN A 680 16.18 3.53 6.46
N HIS A 681 16.99 2.89 5.60
CA HIS A 681 17.87 3.52 4.61
C HIS A 681 18.85 4.56 5.19
N GLY A 682 19.13 4.53 6.50
CA GLY A 682 19.97 5.53 7.15
C GLY A 682 19.30 6.89 7.37
N LEU A 683 17.96 6.96 7.33
CA LEU A 683 17.17 8.17 7.57
C LEU A 683 17.56 8.90 8.88
N THR A 684 17.94 8.15 9.91
CA THR A 684 18.34 8.72 11.21
C THR A 684 19.54 9.64 11.09
N ASN A 685 20.50 9.33 10.20
CA ASN A 685 21.66 10.18 9.95
C ASN A 685 21.27 11.49 9.28
N ILE A 686 20.33 11.45 8.32
CA ILE A 686 19.81 12.65 7.64
C ILE A 686 19.21 13.62 8.66
N ILE A 687 18.41 13.11 9.60
CA ILE A 687 17.78 13.93 10.64
C ILE A 687 18.85 14.60 11.52
N THR A 688 19.87 13.86 11.97
CA THR A 688 20.95 14.42 12.80
C THR A 688 21.80 15.45 12.04
N THR A 689 22.08 15.23 10.76
CA THR A 689 22.80 16.20 9.90
C THR A 689 22.01 17.49 9.71
N LEU A 690 20.67 17.42 9.74
CA LEU A 690 19.79 18.59 9.72
C LEU A 690 19.71 19.32 11.07
N GLY A 691 20.45 18.88 12.09
CA GLY A 691 20.54 19.53 13.40
C GLY A 691 19.40 19.16 14.37
N MET A 692 18.75 18.01 14.17
CA MET A 692 17.64 17.55 15.02
C MET A 692 17.98 16.22 15.70
N ALA A 693 17.55 16.05 16.95
CA ALA A 693 17.70 14.77 17.64
C ALA A 693 16.70 13.73 17.10
N VAL A 694 16.98 12.44 17.28
CA VAL A 694 16.10 11.34 16.84
C VAL A 694 15.62 10.54 18.05
N LEU A 695 14.30 10.42 18.22
CA LEU A 695 13.64 9.61 19.24
C LEU A 695 12.87 8.44 18.60
N THR A 696 12.68 7.34 19.35
CA THR A 696 11.79 6.22 18.97
C THR A 696 10.42 6.40 19.62
N GLU A 697 9.37 5.82 19.04
CA GLU A 697 8.01 5.93 19.59
C GLU A 697 7.86 5.31 20.99
N ASP A 698 8.54 4.19 21.23
CA ASP A 698 8.47 3.46 22.49
C ASP A 698 9.21 4.16 23.64
N ALA A 699 10.17 5.04 23.33
CA ALA A 699 10.90 5.83 24.32
C ALA A 699 10.07 6.96 24.95
N ILE A 700 8.94 7.33 24.35
CA ILE A 700 8.08 8.42 24.87
C ILE A 700 6.62 8.00 25.06
N SER A 701 6.18 6.87 24.50
CA SER A 701 4.78 6.44 24.55
C SER A 701 4.23 6.21 25.96
N HIS A 702 5.09 6.03 26.97
CA HIS A 702 4.68 5.89 28.37
C HIS A 702 4.23 7.20 29.00
N LEU A 703 4.67 8.35 28.47
CA LEU A 703 4.29 9.70 28.93
C LEU A 703 2.88 10.12 28.50
N ASP A 704 2.26 9.29 27.67
CA ASP A 704 0.93 9.51 27.11
C ASP A 704 -0.21 9.12 28.06
N ASP A 705 -1.20 10.00 28.14
CA ASP A 705 -2.51 9.85 28.77
C ASP A 705 -3.66 9.71 27.75
N ALA A 706 -3.37 9.36 26.48
CA ALA A 706 -4.30 9.42 25.35
C ALA A 706 -5.70 8.97 25.71
N ARG A 707 -6.65 9.88 25.45
CA ARG A 707 -8.07 9.63 25.65
C ARG A 707 -8.53 8.56 24.66
N ARG A 708 -8.88 7.40 25.20
CA ARG A 708 -9.57 6.33 24.48
C ARG A 708 -11.07 6.41 24.76
N PRO A 709 -11.93 6.00 23.81
CA PRO A 709 -11.60 5.29 22.57
C PRO A 709 -11.19 6.20 21.40
N LEU A 710 -10.36 5.67 20.50
CA LEU A 710 -10.08 6.30 19.20
C LEU A 710 -11.26 6.08 18.22
N ARG A 711 -11.20 6.73 17.05
CA ARG A 711 -12.15 6.48 15.95
C ARG A 711 -11.99 5.06 15.41
N VAL A 712 -10.75 4.62 15.29
CA VAL A 712 -10.36 3.26 14.89
C VAL A 712 -10.30 2.32 16.09
N LEU A 713 -10.37 1.01 15.83
CA LEU A 713 -10.14 -0.04 16.82
C LEU A 713 -8.62 -0.16 17.09
N ASP A 714 -8.21 0.15 18.32
CA ASP A 714 -6.82 0.12 18.80
C ASP A 714 -6.41 -1.32 19.16
N GLN A 715 -6.19 -2.14 18.12
CA GLN A 715 -6.04 -3.59 18.24
C GLN A 715 -4.61 -4.13 18.03
N TRP A 716 -3.65 -3.28 17.63
CA TRP A 716 -2.30 -3.72 17.29
C TRP A 716 -1.26 -3.07 18.20
N ALA A 717 -0.47 -3.86 18.92
CA ALA A 717 0.39 -3.39 20.00
C ALA A 717 1.36 -2.26 19.58
N TYR A 718 2.04 -2.40 18.45
CA TYR A 718 2.99 -1.38 17.97
C TYR A 718 2.29 -0.11 17.46
N HIS A 719 1.03 -0.18 17.05
CA HIS A 719 0.27 1.00 16.65
C HIS A 719 -0.31 1.73 17.85
N THR A 720 -0.65 1.01 18.91
CA THR A 720 -0.98 1.61 20.20
C THR A 720 0.14 2.53 20.67
N ARG A 721 1.41 2.09 20.57
CA ARG A 721 2.60 2.92 20.85
C ARG A 721 2.67 4.15 19.93
N LEU A 722 2.43 3.95 18.63
CA LEU A 722 2.42 5.02 17.63
C LEU A 722 1.37 6.10 17.94
N TYR A 723 0.15 5.72 18.30
CA TYR A 723 -0.91 6.67 18.68
C TYR A 723 -0.54 7.43 19.95
N SER A 724 -0.02 6.73 20.96
CA SER A 724 0.47 7.34 22.19
C SER A 724 1.62 8.32 21.95
N ALA A 725 2.58 7.95 21.10
CA ALA A 725 3.68 8.85 20.73
C ALA A 725 3.19 10.09 19.97
N ALA A 726 2.19 9.94 19.09
CA ALA A 726 1.61 11.08 18.37
C ALA A 726 0.93 12.08 19.31
N GLU A 727 0.25 11.61 20.36
CA GLU A 727 -0.36 12.48 21.37
C GLU A 727 0.70 13.24 22.20
N VAL A 728 1.79 12.56 22.60
CA VAL A 728 2.92 13.20 23.30
C VAL A 728 3.58 14.27 22.42
N VAL A 729 3.79 13.98 21.13
CA VAL A 729 4.33 14.95 20.16
C VAL A 729 3.37 16.13 19.98
N GLY A 730 2.06 15.88 19.88
CA GLY A 730 1.05 16.93 19.78
C GLY A 730 1.13 17.95 20.92
N LYS A 731 1.42 17.48 22.14
CA LYS A 731 1.55 18.33 23.34
C LYS A 731 2.91 19.00 23.50
N ASN A 732 3.93 18.64 22.71
CA ASN A 732 5.30 19.10 22.87
C ASN A 732 5.78 19.96 21.69
N GLU A 733 6.12 21.22 21.96
CA GLU A 733 6.56 22.19 20.93
C GLU A 733 7.96 21.90 20.36
N LEU A 734 8.79 21.11 21.07
CA LEU A 734 10.13 20.73 20.63
C LEU A 734 10.16 19.47 19.76
N LEU A 735 9.04 18.76 19.67
CA LEU A 735 8.96 17.52 18.91
C LEU A 735 8.12 17.67 17.64
N GLU A 736 8.54 16.98 16.59
CA GLU A 736 7.71 16.65 15.43
C GLU A 736 7.72 15.14 15.19
N LEU A 737 6.70 14.61 14.52
CA LEU A 737 6.57 13.19 14.24
C LEU A 737 6.77 12.91 12.75
N VAL A 738 7.66 11.96 12.47
CA VAL A 738 7.81 11.37 11.13
C VAL A 738 7.39 9.91 11.23
N GLN A 739 6.30 9.54 10.56
CA GLN A 739 5.85 8.15 10.54
C GLN A 739 6.58 7.38 9.43
N LEU A 740 7.19 6.25 9.79
CA LEU A 740 7.83 5.33 8.86
C LEU A 740 6.92 4.14 8.57
N THR A 741 6.72 3.85 7.28
CA THR A 741 5.89 2.74 6.80
C THR A 741 6.64 1.93 5.76
N SER A 742 6.32 0.64 5.63
CA SER A 742 6.88 -0.22 4.58
C SER A 742 5.88 -0.38 3.43
N PHE A 743 6.36 -0.44 2.19
CA PHE A 743 5.54 -0.82 1.04
C PHE A 743 4.91 -2.21 1.27
N GLY A 744 3.69 -2.40 0.77
CA GLY A 744 2.89 -3.61 1.03
C GLY A 744 2.28 -3.70 2.43
N CYS A 745 2.50 -2.73 3.32
CA CYS A 745 1.89 -2.76 4.66
C CYS A 745 0.43 -2.28 4.64
N GLY A 746 -0.51 -3.22 4.56
CA GLY A 746 -1.94 -2.91 4.54
C GLY A 746 -2.54 -2.39 5.86
N VAL A 747 -1.82 -2.43 6.99
CA VAL A 747 -2.33 -1.91 8.28
C VAL A 747 -2.15 -0.39 8.37
N ASP A 748 -1.12 0.14 7.72
CA ASP A 748 -0.79 1.58 7.76
C ASP A 748 -1.89 2.44 7.13
N ALA A 749 -2.71 1.89 6.23
CA ALA A 749 -3.88 2.57 5.69
C ALA A 749 -4.90 3.01 6.78
N VAL A 750 -4.99 2.27 7.88
CA VAL A 750 -5.83 2.63 9.03
C VAL A 750 -5.10 3.63 9.92
N THR A 751 -3.83 3.38 10.20
CA THR A 751 -3.12 4.03 11.29
C THR A 751 -2.55 5.37 10.90
N SER A 752 -2.12 5.53 9.65
CA SER A 752 -1.68 6.82 9.09
C SER A 752 -2.77 7.88 9.18
N ASP A 753 -4.01 7.52 8.83
CA ASP A 753 -5.15 8.45 8.94
C ASP A 753 -5.42 8.84 10.40
N GLN A 754 -5.34 7.89 11.33
CA GLN A 754 -5.57 8.17 12.76
C GLN A 754 -4.44 9.01 13.38
N VAL A 755 -3.18 8.77 13.02
CA VAL A 755 -2.04 9.57 13.48
C VAL A 755 -2.12 10.99 12.93
N HIS A 756 -2.47 11.14 11.65
CA HIS A 756 -2.69 12.44 11.04
C HIS A 756 -3.78 13.22 11.81
N GLU A 757 -4.93 12.60 12.12
CA GLU A 757 -5.98 13.22 12.93
C GLU A 757 -5.48 13.68 14.31
N ILE A 758 -4.69 12.87 15.00
CA ILE A 758 -4.11 13.22 16.31
C ILE A 758 -3.21 14.45 16.18
N LEU A 759 -2.26 14.45 15.25
CA LEU A 759 -1.31 15.55 15.06
C LEU A 759 -2.01 16.84 14.59
N HIS A 760 -2.97 16.73 13.68
CA HIS A 760 -3.72 17.85 13.15
C HIS A 760 -4.57 18.55 14.23
N LYS A 761 -5.13 17.80 15.20
CA LYS A 761 -5.84 18.40 16.36
C LYS A 761 -4.94 19.31 17.20
N HIS A 762 -3.64 19.06 17.20
CA HIS A 762 -2.62 19.88 17.88
C HIS A 762 -1.91 20.87 16.95
N GLY A 763 -2.31 20.96 15.67
CA GLY A 763 -1.71 21.83 14.66
C GLY A 763 -0.29 21.43 14.22
N LYS A 764 0.08 20.16 14.38
CA LYS A 764 1.38 19.60 13.98
C LYS A 764 1.35 19.13 12.52
N ILE A 765 2.50 19.16 11.84
CA ILE A 765 2.63 18.68 10.45
C ILE A 765 2.73 17.16 10.46
N TYR A 766 1.87 16.49 9.69
CA TYR A 766 1.97 15.05 9.52
C TYR A 766 2.93 14.69 8.39
N THR A 767 4.08 14.11 8.71
CA THR A 767 5.04 13.63 7.71
C THR A 767 5.08 12.11 7.65
N LEU A 768 4.74 11.54 6.49
CA LEU A 768 4.77 10.10 6.23
C LEU A 768 5.91 9.76 5.26
N ILE A 769 6.76 8.81 5.61
CA ILE A 769 7.79 8.25 4.73
C ILE A 769 7.49 6.77 4.50
N LYS A 770 7.34 6.40 3.22
CA LYS A 770 7.13 5.01 2.78
C LYS A 770 8.44 4.48 2.23
N ILE A 771 8.89 3.36 2.78
CA ILE A 771 10.14 2.70 2.48
C ILE A 771 9.86 1.39 1.73
N ASP A 772 10.74 1.05 0.80
CA ASP A 772 10.72 -0.22 0.08
C ASP A 772 12.14 -0.80 -0.04
N GLU A 773 12.32 -1.92 -0.74
CA GLU A 773 13.66 -2.48 -1.06
C GLU A 773 14.56 -1.52 -1.86
N GLY A 774 13.97 -0.57 -2.60
CA GLY A 774 14.69 0.48 -3.30
C GLY A 774 15.12 1.60 -2.36
N ASN A 775 16.41 1.97 -2.38
CA ASN A 775 16.91 3.12 -1.66
C ASN A 775 16.59 4.43 -2.44
N ASN A 776 15.73 5.28 -1.86
CA ASN A 776 15.40 6.61 -2.37
C ASN A 776 15.73 7.71 -1.35
N LEU A 777 16.99 7.79 -0.93
CA LEU A 777 17.46 8.79 0.04
C LEU A 777 17.30 10.25 -0.44
N GLY A 778 17.32 10.49 -1.76
CA GLY A 778 17.07 11.82 -2.34
C GLY A 778 15.71 12.37 -1.94
N ALA A 779 14.65 11.60 -2.20
CA ALA A 779 13.27 11.94 -1.83
C ALA A 779 13.10 12.19 -0.32
N ILE A 780 13.67 11.27 0.47
CA ILE A 780 13.63 11.34 1.92
C ILE A 780 14.29 12.64 2.42
N ARG A 781 15.46 13.00 1.88
CA ARG A 781 16.18 14.23 2.25
C ARG A 781 15.37 15.48 1.92
N ILE A 782 14.71 15.52 0.76
CA ILE A 782 13.84 16.64 0.36
C ILE A 782 12.73 16.82 1.39
N ARG A 783 12.00 15.76 1.73
CA ARG A 783 10.92 15.80 2.74
C ARG A 783 11.40 16.27 4.10
N MET A 784 12.57 15.83 4.55
CA MET A 784 13.13 16.26 5.84
C MET A 784 13.58 17.72 5.83
N ARG A 785 14.13 18.22 4.71
CA ARG A 785 14.42 19.66 4.54
C ARG A 785 13.15 20.50 4.53
N SER A 786 12.10 20.04 3.82
CA SER A 786 10.81 20.73 3.79
C SER A 786 10.15 20.81 5.17
N LEU A 787 10.15 19.71 5.94
CA LEU A 787 9.66 19.70 7.31
C LEU A 787 10.43 20.71 8.18
N LYS A 788 11.77 20.68 8.13
CA LYS A 788 12.61 21.63 8.87
C LYS A 788 12.30 23.09 8.50
N ALA A 789 12.19 23.40 7.21
CA ALA A 789 11.89 24.75 6.75
C ALA A 789 10.53 25.24 7.26
N ALA A 790 9.50 24.37 7.23
CA ALA A 790 8.19 24.70 7.76
C ALA A 790 8.21 24.91 9.29
N MET A 791 8.98 24.11 10.03
CA MET A 791 9.19 24.28 11.47
C MET A 791 9.88 25.61 11.80
N ASP A 792 10.93 25.96 11.05
CA ASP A 792 11.69 27.20 11.23
C ASP A 792 10.80 28.43 10.94
N GLU A 793 9.94 28.37 9.93
CA GLU A 793 9.00 29.44 9.59
C GLU A 793 7.91 29.64 10.65
N ARG A 794 7.31 28.55 11.15
CA ARG A 794 6.34 28.59 12.26
C ARG A 794 6.94 29.23 13.50
N THR A 795 8.19 28.88 13.82
CA THR A 795 8.93 29.45 14.95
C THR A 795 9.16 30.96 14.76
N LYS A 796 9.56 31.40 13.56
CA LYS A 796 9.79 32.83 13.24
C LYS A 796 8.52 33.67 13.36
N ARG A 797 7.37 33.15 12.91
CA ARG A 797 6.09 33.88 12.91
C ARG A 797 5.33 33.84 14.24
N LYS A 798 5.81 33.09 15.24
CA LYS A 798 5.17 32.94 16.58
C LYS A 798 3.69 32.53 16.52
N VAL A 799 3.29 31.75 15.53
CA VAL A 799 1.89 31.34 15.38
C VAL A 799 1.57 30.25 16.40
N GLN A 800 0.58 30.50 17.25
CA GLN A 800 0.01 29.47 18.12
C GLN A 800 -1.09 28.71 17.37
N PRO A 801 -0.95 27.38 17.21
CA PRO A 801 -1.97 26.59 16.56
C PRO A 801 -3.27 26.58 17.39
N LYS A 802 -4.41 26.85 16.73
CA LYS A 802 -5.73 26.62 17.33
C LYS A 802 -5.92 25.12 17.57
N ARG A 803 -6.08 24.74 18.83
CA ARG A 803 -6.36 23.35 19.21
C ARG A 803 -7.85 23.06 19.10
N ASP A 804 -8.21 22.05 18.32
CA ASP A 804 -9.57 21.51 18.32
C ASP A 804 -9.59 20.26 19.23
N ILE A 805 -10.07 20.46 20.47
CA ILE A 805 -10.02 19.47 21.55
C ILE A 805 -11.41 18.80 21.74
N ALA A 806 -12.39 19.10 20.89
CA ALA A 806 -13.71 18.49 21.03
C ALA A 806 -13.64 16.96 20.83
N PRO A 807 -14.14 16.15 21.77
CA PRO A 807 -14.24 14.71 21.56
C PRO A 807 -15.24 14.41 20.45
N ASP A 808 -14.88 13.50 19.55
CA ASP A 808 -15.81 12.99 18.56
C ASP A 808 -16.85 12.10 19.29
N GLU A 809 -18.06 12.61 19.51
CA GLU A 809 -19.14 11.83 20.12
C GLU A 809 -19.54 10.67 19.20
N LYS A 810 -19.53 9.45 19.74
CA LYS A 810 -19.97 8.26 19.02
C LYS A 810 -21.49 8.20 19.03
N LEU A 811 -22.11 8.34 17.86
CA LEU A 811 -23.53 8.03 17.71
C LEU A 811 -23.80 6.55 17.94
N VAL A 812 -24.77 6.27 18.81
CA VAL A 812 -25.16 4.91 19.19
C VAL A 812 -26.55 4.60 18.67
N PHE A 813 -26.77 3.36 18.21
CA PHE A 813 -28.09 2.91 17.79
C PHE A 813 -28.98 2.56 19.00
N THR A 814 -30.06 3.31 19.20
CA THR A 814 -30.98 3.22 20.35
C THR A 814 -32.19 2.33 20.04
N LEU A 815 -33.01 2.04 21.06
CA LEU A 815 -34.28 1.31 20.87
C LEU A 815 -35.28 2.09 20.01
N GLU A 816 -35.30 3.42 20.10
CA GLU A 816 -36.14 4.27 19.26
C GLU A 816 -35.73 4.17 17.77
N HIS A 817 -34.42 4.16 17.50
CA HIS A 817 -33.91 3.97 16.14
C HIS A 817 -34.35 2.62 15.55
N LYS A 818 -34.49 1.56 16.36
CA LYS A 818 -34.98 0.26 15.89
C LYS A 818 -36.38 0.34 15.28
N GLU A 819 -37.26 1.16 15.83
CA GLU A 819 -38.65 1.28 15.37
C GLU A 819 -38.78 2.20 14.16
N LYS A 820 -37.97 3.27 14.10
CA LYS A 820 -38.11 4.34 13.11
C LYS A 820 -37.15 4.25 11.92
N HIS A 821 -35.94 3.72 12.13
CA HIS A 821 -34.89 3.84 11.11
C HIS A 821 -35.01 2.79 10.00
N THR A 822 -34.70 3.22 8.78
CA THR A 822 -34.30 2.32 7.70
C THR A 822 -32.83 1.96 7.87
N ILE A 823 -32.52 0.68 7.87
CA ILE A 823 -31.17 0.19 8.14
C ILE A 823 -30.57 -0.31 6.82
N ILE A 824 -29.54 0.36 6.32
CA ILE A 824 -28.83 -0.07 5.11
C ILE A 824 -27.68 -1.03 5.46
N ALA A 825 -27.47 -2.06 4.65
CA ALA A 825 -26.34 -2.98 4.78
C ALA A 825 -25.68 -3.21 3.40
N PRO A 826 -24.34 -3.21 3.32
CA PRO A 826 -23.65 -3.45 2.06
C PRO A 826 -23.83 -4.89 1.57
N GLN A 827 -23.82 -5.07 0.26
CA GLN A 827 -23.85 -6.38 -0.38
C GLN A 827 -22.49 -7.08 -0.27
N MET A 828 -22.52 -8.40 -0.06
CA MET A 828 -21.33 -9.25 -0.05
C MET A 828 -21.51 -10.52 -0.89
N SER A 829 -22.68 -11.16 -0.81
CA SER A 829 -23.01 -12.36 -1.57
C SER A 829 -24.50 -12.32 -1.93
N PRO A 830 -24.85 -12.01 -3.20
CA PRO A 830 -26.24 -11.83 -3.60
C PRO A 830 -27.15 -13.01 -3.22
N ILE A 831 -26.69 -14.26 -3.47
CA ILE A 831 -27.44 -15.48 -3.14
C ILE A 831 -27.77 -15.59 -1.63
N HIS A 832 -26.87 -15.15 -0.75
CA HIS A 832 -27.08 -15.25 0.70
C HIS A 832 -27.81 -14.04 1.28
N PHE A 833 -27.45 -12.83 0.84
CA PHE A 833 -27.92 -11.59 1.46
C PHE A 833 -29.39 -11.30 1.14
N ASP A 834 -29.88 -11.75 -0.02
CA ASP A 834 -31.31 -11.72 -0.34
C ASP A 834 -32.13 -12.50 0.71
N LEU A 835 -31.61 -13.63 1.20
CA LEU A 835 -32.23 -14.45 2.24
C LEU A 835 -32.11 -13.82 3.64
N TYR A 836 -30.99 -13.15 3.95
CA TYR A 836 -30.80 -12.49 5.25
C TYR A 836 -31.81 -11.36 5.49
N SER A 837 -32.25 -10.65 4.45
CA SER A 837 -33.26 -9.60 4.55
C SER A 837 -34.55 -10.08 5.23
N ALA A 838 -35.02 -11.29 4.90
CA ALA A 838 -36.21 -11.91 5.50
C ALA A 838 -36.01 -12.20 6.99
N GLY A 839 -34.80 -12.62 7.38
CA GLY A 839 -34.44 -12.90 8.76
C GLY A 839 -34.39 -11.65 9.64
N PHE A 840 -33.82 -10.56 9.14
CA PHE A 840 -33.82 -9.28 9.83
C PHE A 840 -35.23 -8.70 10.01
N LYS A 841 -36.05 -8.78 8.96
CA LYS A 841 -37.46 -8.35 9.02
C LYS A 841 -38.23 -9.10 10.10
N ARG A 842 -38.02 -10.42 10.21
CA ARG A 842 -38.61 -11.25 11.27
C ARG A 842 -38.17 -10.85 12.68
N ALA A 843 -36.93 -10.38 12.84
CA ALA A 843 -36.39 -9.90 14.11
C ALA A 843 -36.82 -8.45 14.46
N GLY A 844 -37.62 -7.82 13.60
CA GLY A 844 -38.13 -6.45 13.77
C GLY A 844 -37.11 -5.38 13.38
N TYR A 845 -36.26 -5.66 12.38
CA TYR A 845 -35.32 -4.70 11.81
C TYR A 845 -35.70 -4.42 10.34
N ASN A 846 -35.89 -3.16 9.98
CA ASN A 846 -36.15 -2.74 8.61
C ASN A 846 -34.84 -2.63 7.81
N VAL A 847 -34.28 -3.77 7.41
CA VAL A 847 -32.98 -3.84 6.71
C VAL A 847 -33.16 -3.83 5.19
N VAL A 848 -32.46 -2.92 4.52
CA VAL A 848 -32.33 -2.83 3.07
C VAL A 848 -30.89 -3.22 2.69
N ILE A 849 -30.76 -4.31 1.95
CA ILE A 849 -29.47 -4.69 1.36
C ILE A 849 -29.23 -3.79 0.14
N LEU A 850 -28.06 -3.15 0.10
CA LEU A 850 -27.67 -2.30 -1.03
C LEU A 850 -27.47 -3.15 -2.30
N PRO A 851 -27.68 -2.58 -3.51
CA PRO A 851 -27.48 -3.32 -4.75
C PRO A 851 -25.99 -3.65 -4.97
N ASP A 852 -25.72 -4.48 -5.98
CA ASP A 852 -24.36 -4.79 -6.43
C ASP A 852 -23.58 -3.50 -6.75
N VAL A 853 -22.27 -3.54 -6.48
CA VAL A 853 -21.36 -2.42 -6.75
C VAL A 853 -21.32 -2.14 -8.24
N ASP A 854 -21.54 -0.88 -8.60
CA ASP A 854 -21.23 -0.34 -9.91
C ASP A 854 -19.96 0.54 -9.85
N THR A 855 -19.50 1.00 -11.02
CA THR A 855 -18.32 1.88 -11.14
C THR A 855 -18.45 3.14 -10.28
N GLY A 856 -19.64 3.72 -10.20
CA GLY A 856 -19.90 4.90 -9.37
C GLY A 856 -19.68 4.65 -7.87
N ALA A 857 -20.00 3.46 -7.36
CA ALA A 857 -19.70 3.11 -5.97
C ALA A 857 -18.19 2.92 -5.73
N ILE A 858 -17.44 2.39 -6.71
CA ILE A 858 -15.98 2.28 -6.61
C ILE A 858 -15.33 3.67 -6.54
N ASP A 859 -15.73 4.58 -7.43
CA ASP A 859 -15.22 5.95 -7.48
C ASP A 859 -15.53 6.70 -6.17
N GLU A 860 -16.75 6.54 -5.65
CA GLU A 860 -17.13 7.10 -4.36
C GLU A 860 -16.28 6.52 -3.20
N GLY A 861 -15.99 5.21 -3.22
CA GLY A 861 -15.09 4.59 -2.27
C GLY A 861 -13.67 5.15 -2.33
N LEU A 862 -13.12 5.32 -3.54
CA LEU A 862 -11.78 5.87 -3.78
C LEU A 862 -11.65 7.34 -3.34
N ARG A 863 -12.76 8.08 -3.30
CA ARG A 863 -12.81 9.46 -2.80
C ARG A 863 -12.55 9.55 -1.30
N TYR A 864 -12.97 8.56 -0.51
CA TYR A 864 -12.90 8.61 0.97
C TYR A 864 -11.86 7.66 1.59
N VAL A 865 -11.57 6.55 0.93
CA VAL A 865 -10.70 5.49 1.45
C VAL A 865 -9.32 5.58 0.83
N ASN A 866 -8.28 5.48 1.66
CA ASN A 866 -6.90 5.43 1.17
C ASN A 866 -6.70 4.19 0.27
N ASN A 867 -6.04 4.36 -0.88
CA ASN A 867 -5.70 3.27 -1.82
C ASN A 867 -4.84 2.16 -1.19
N ASP A 868 -4.11 2.45 -0.11
CA ASP A 868 -3.37 1.42 0.65
C ASP A 868 -4.30 0.50 1.47
N ALA A 869 -5.60 0.82 1.59
CA ALA A 869 -6.60 -0.05 2.23
C ALA A 869 -6.94 -1.25 1.34
N CYS A 870 -7.61 -2.27 1.89
CA CYS A 870 -8.11 -3.36 1.03
C CYS A 870 -9.14 -2.84 0.04
N TYR A 871 -9.10 -3.41 -1.17
CA TYR A 871 -10.15 -3.24 -2.16
C TYR A 871 -11.57 -3.51 -1.60
N PRO A 872 -11.81 -4.59 -0.82
CA PRO A 872 -13.03 -4.74 -0.03
C PRO A 872 -13.51 -3.53 0.78
N THR A 873 -12.61 -2.76 1.42
CA THR A 873 -12.99 -1.54 2.14
C THR A 873 -13.50 -0.46 1.18
N ILE A 874 -12.83 -0.31 0.04
CA ILE A 874 -13.22 0.67 -0.99
C ILE A 874 -14.64 0.33 -1.49
N LEU A 875 -14.92 -0.94 -1.78
CA LEU A 875 -16.24 -1.40 -2.20
C LEU A 875 -17.31 -1.13 -1.14
N VAL A 876 -17.07 -1.52 0.11
CA VAL A 876 -18.05 -1.39 1.20
C VAL A 876 -18.34 0.07 1.53
N VAL A 877 -17.30 0.90 1.70
CA VAL A 877 -17.47 2.32 2.00
C VAL A 877 -18.13 3.02 0.81
N GLY A 878 -17.72 2.68 -0.41
CA GLY A 878 -18.29 3.21 -1.64
C GLY A 878 -19.79 2.97 -1.79
N GLN A 879 -20.26 1.73 -1.57
CA GLN A 879 -21.69 1.40 -1.57
C GLN A 879 -22.47 2.26 -0.55
N ILE A 880 -21.96 2.35 0.67
CA ILE A 880 -22.61 3.06 1.76
C ILE A 880 -22.67 4.56 1.46
N MET A 881 -21.55 5.18 1.10
CA MET A 881 -21.49 6.61 0.81
C MET A 881 -22.36 6.99 -0.39
N LYS A 882 -22.36 6.16 -1.46
CA LYS A 882 -23.24 6.36 -2.61
C LYS A 882 -24.71 6.28 -2.21
N ALA A 883 -25.09 5.33 -1.36
CA ALA A 883 -26.46 5.20 -0.86
C ALA A 883 -26.87 6.44 -0.06
N LEU A 884 -26.06 6.87 0.92
CA LEU A 884 -26.34 8.03 1.76
C LEU A 884 -26.47 9.33 0.96
N LYS A 885 -25.68 9.50 -0.10
CA LYS A 885 -25.73 10.71 -0.95
C LYS A 885 -26.77 10.67 -2.05
N SER A 886 -27.45 9.53 -2.26
CA SER A 886 -28.39 9.38 -3.38
C SER A 886 -29.71 10.14 -3.22
N GLY A 887 -29.97 10.76 -2.07
CA GLY A 887 -31.24 11.42 -1.76
C GLY A 887 -32.41 10.46 -1.51
N ARG A 888 -32.21 9.14 -1.67
CA ARG A 888 -33.25 8.12 -1.47
C ARG A 888 -33.56 7.80 0.00
N TYR A 889 -32.67 8.16 0.92
CA TYR A 889 -32.78 7.81 2.34
C TYR A 889 -32.77 9.09 3.18
N ASP A 890 -33.66 9.16 4.17
CA ASP A 890 -33.65 10.24 5.17
C ASP A 890 -32.52 9.98 6.19
N LEU A 891 -31.50 10.83 6.17
CA LEU A 891 -30.31 10.69 7.02
C LEU A 891 -30.62 10.71 8.53
N ASN A 892 -31.71 11.38 8.94
CA ASN A 892 -32.10 11.41 10.35
C ASN A 892 -32.80 10.12 10.81
N ASN A 893 -33.34 9.35 9.86
CA ASN A 893 -34.00 8.07 10.10
C ASN A 893 -33.27 6.92 9.40
N THR A 894 -31.96 7.01 9.26
CA THR A 894 -31.13 5.97 8.61
C THR A 894 -30.05 5.45 9.56
N SER A 895 -29.72 4.17 9.46
CA SER A 895 -28.59 3.56 10.16
C SER A 895 -27.89 2.52 9.29
N ILE A 896 -26.65 2.18 9.62
CA ILE A 896 -25.82 1.26 8.84
C ILE A 896 -25.56 -0.01 9.64
N PHE A 897 -25.79 -1.17 9.03
CA PHE A 897 -25.37 -2.47 9.54
C PHE A 897 -24.12 -2.95 8.83
N ILE A 898 -23.10 -3.32 9.59
CA ILE A 898 -21.86 -3.90 9.04
C ILE A 898 -21.33 -4.99 9.98
N SER A 899 -20.92 -6.12 9.42
CA SER A 899 -20.27 -7.19 10.19
C SER A 899 -18.86 -6.78 10.62
N GLN A 900 -18.46 -7.13 11.85
CA GLN A 900 -17.09 -6.91 12.33
C GLN A 900 -16.52 -8.22 12.88
N THR A 901 -15.39 -8.65 12.31
CA THR A 901 -14.79 -9.97 12.59
C THR A 901 -13.97 -10.03 13.89
N GLY A 902 -13.45 -8.91 14.39
CA GLY A 902 -12.71 -8.86 15.66
C GLY A 902 -11.32 -9.53 15.68
N GLY A 903 -10.73 -9.79 14.51
CA GLY A 903 -9.40 -10.40 14.36
C GLY A 903 -8.30 -9.39 14.01
N GLY A 904 -7.04 -9.83 13.97
CA GLY A 904 -5.86 -8.99 13.68
C GLY A 904 -5.74 -8.43 12.24
N CYS A 905 -6.79 -8.60 11.43
CA CYS A 905 -6.89 -8.07 10.07
C CYS A 905 -7.52 -6.67 10.08
N ARG A 906 -7.31 -5.89 9.01
CA ARG A 906 -7.93 -4.58 8.79
C ARG A 906 -9.46 -4.62 8.65
N ALA A 907 -10.05 -5.78 8.36
CA ALA A 907 -11.50 -5.97 8.30
C ALA A 907 -12.23 -5.50 9.57
N SER A 908 -11.59 -5.66 10.74
CA SER A 908 -12.11 -5.18 12.02
C SER A 908 -12.26 -3.65 12.09
N ASN A 909 -11.65 -2.90 11.18
CA ASN A 909 -11.64 -1.42 11.16
C ASN A 909 -12.53 -0.80 10.07
N TYR A 910 -13.38 -1.56 9.38
CA TYR A 910 -14.29 -1.02 8.34
C TYR A 910 -15.21 0.07 8.90
N ILE A 911 -15.70 -0.10 10.12
CA ILE A 911 -16.52 0.91 10.82
C ILE A 911 -15.74 2.22 10.99
N GLY A 912 -14.45 2.14 11.34
CA GLY A 912 -13.59 3.31 11.45
C GLY A 912 -13.46 4.07 10.13
N PHE A 913 -13.37 3.36 8.99
CA PHE A 913 -13.37 3.97 7.66
C PHE A 913 -14.72 4.59 7.28
N ILE A 914 -15.83 3.89 7.56
CA ILE A 914 -17.19 4.40 7.29
C ILE A 914 -17.44 5.70 8.08
N ARG A 915 -17.16 5.71 9.39
CA ARG A 915 -17.32 6.90 10.24
C ARG A 915 -16.50 8.07 9.72
N LYS A 916 -15.26 7.81 9.30
CA LYS A 916 -14.40 8.83 8.71
C LYS A 916 -14.96 9.37 7.39
N ALA A 917 -15.37 8.49 6.47
CA ALA A 917 -15.95 8.88 5.20
C ALA A 917 -17.22 9.74 5.38
N MET A 918 -18.08 9.39 6.34
CA MET A 918 -19.25 10.19 6.70
C MET A 918 -18.86 11.54 7.30
N LYS A 919 -17.91 11.59 8.23
CA LYS A 919 -17.41 12.84 8.82
C LYS A 919 -16.84 13.77 7.75
N ASP A 920 -16.01 13.24 6.84
CA ASP A 920 -15.41 13.98 5.73
C ASP A 920 -16.47 14.47 4.72
N ALA A 921 -17.64 13.83 4.66
CA ALA A 921 -18.77 14.23 3.83
C ALA A 921 -19.77 15.16 4.54
N GLY A 922 -19.51 15.56 5.80
CA GLY A 922 -20.43 16.37 6.61
C GLY A 922 -21.68 15.62 7.10
N ILE A 923 -21.67 14.28 7.08
CA ILE A 923 -22.76 13.43 7.54
C ILE A 923 -22.50 13.03 8.99
N HIS A 924 -23.22 13.65 9.92
CA HIS A 924 -23.00 13.47 11.37
C HIS A 924 -24.14 12.78 12.11
N THR A 925 -25.25 12.44 11.44
CA THR A 925 -26.50 11.97 12.09
C THR A 925 -26.74 10.46 11.99
N VAL A 926 -25.96 9.73 11.19
CA VAL A 926 -26.20 8.31 10.87
C VAL A 926 -25.41 7.38 11.80
N PRO A 927 -26.05 6.56 12.64
CA PRO A 927 -25.37 5.55 13.46
C PRO A 927 -24.83 4.38 12.62
N VAL A 928 -23.64 3.89 12.97
CA VAL A 928 -23.04 2.67 12.41
C VAL A 928 -23.06 1.57 13.47
N VAL A 929 -23.76 0.47 13.17
CA VAL A 929 -23.97 -0.67 14.07
C VAL A 929 -23.10 -1.83 13.64
N SER A 930 -22.29 -2.30 14.59
CA SER A 930 -21.48 -3.50 14.42
C SER A 930 -22.29 -4.78 14.67
N ILE A 931 -22.35 -5.67 13.68
CA ILE A 931 -22.89 -7.02 13.84
C ILE A 931 -21.73 -7.94 14.20
N ASN A 932 -21.53 -8.20 15.49
CA ASN A 932 -20.51 -9.12 15.96
C ASN A 932 -20.95 -9.87 17.22
N ALA A 933 -20.39 -11.06 17.43
CA ALA A 933 -20.68 -11.89 18.61
C ALA A 933 -19.78 -11.57 19.82
N SER A 934 -18.77 -10.70 19.63
CA SER A 934 -17.74 -10.40 20.63
C SER A 934 -18.05 -9.17 21.49
N GLY A 935 -19.12 -8.44 21.20
CA GLY A 935 -19.50 -7.22 21.93
C GLY A 935 -18.53 -6.04 21.71
N LEU A 936 -17.82 -5.98 20.57
CA LEU A 936 -16.80 -4.97 20.31
C LEU A 936 -17.34 -3.53 20.33
N GLU A 937 -18.62 -3.35 19.99
CA GLU A 937 -19.30 -2.06 20.09
C GLU A 937 -20.68 -2.25 20.70
N ALA A 938 -20.99 -1.48 21.75
CA ALA A 938 -22.27 -1.51 22.42
C ALA A 938 -23.30 -0.67 21.65
N ASN A 939 -24.43 -1.29 21.27
CA ASN A 939 -25.56 -0.62 20.62
C ASN A 939 -26.87 -1.09 21.27
N PRO A 940 -27.50 -0.28 22.16
CA PRO A 940 -28.69 -0.68 22.91
C PRO A 940 -29.86 -1.17 22.05
N GLY A 941 -30.02 -0.64 20.83
CA GLY A 941 -31.06 -1.01 19.87
C GLY A 941 -30.84 -2.33 19.13
N PHE A 942 -29.62 -2.89 19.18
CA PHE A 942 -29.28 -4.13 18.47
C PHE A 942 -28.98 -5.26 19.46
N LYS A 943 -29.68 -6.39 19.32
CA LYS A 943 -29.43 -7.60 20.11
C LYS A 943 -29.50 -8.84 19.22
N LEU A 944 -28.49 -9.71 19.31
CA LEU A 944 -28.49 -11.03 18.69
C LEU A 944 -29.49 -11.96 19.42
N SER A 945 -30.77 -11.85 19.05
CA SER A 945 -31.82 -12.71 19.60
C SER A 945 -31.72 -14.14 19.07
N ALA A 946 -32.19 -15.13 19.86
CA ALA A 946 -32.24 -16.53 19.42
C ALA A 946 -33.05 -16.70 18.11
N ARG A 947 -34.10 -15.89 17.91
CA ARG A 947 -34.92 -15.89 16.68
C ARG A 947 -34.11 -15.43 15.46
N LEU A 948 -33.29 -14.39 15.62
CA LEU A 948 -32.41 -13.88 14.55
C LEU A 948 -31.33 -14.91 14.21
N VAL A 949 -30.66 -15.47 15.22
CA VAL A 949 -29.62 -16.50 15.04
C VAL A 949 -30.19 -17.74 14.33
N HIS A 950 -31.36 -18.22 14.76
CA HIS A 950 -32.04 -19.34 14.14
C HIS A 950 -32.34 -19.08 12.66
N THR A 951 -32.93 -17.93 12.33
CA THR A 951 -33.32 -17.60 10.95
C THR A 951 -32.10 -17.32 10.08
N ALA A 952 -31.04 -16.68 10.60
CA ALA A 952 -29.78 -16.49 9.90
C ALA A 952 -29.08 -17.83 9.58
N MET A 953 -29.16 -18.82 10.47
CA MET A 953 -28.63 -20.16 10.21
C MET A 953 -29.36 -20.84 9.04
N LEU A 954 -30.69 -20.80 9.02
CA LEU A 954 -31.49 -21.33 7.92
C LEU A 954 -31.20 -20.62 6.60
N ALA A 955 -31.10 -19.28 6.63
CA ALA A 955 -30.79 -18.46 5.46
C ALA A 955 -29.40 -18.79 4.88
N THR A 956 -28.39 -18.93 5.74
CA THR A 956 -27.03 -19.29 5.32
C THR A 956 -27.03 -20.65 4.63
N ILE A 957 -27.71 -21.65 5.19
CA ILE A 957 -27.74 -23.01 4.63
C ILE A 957 -28.55 -23.08 3.33
N TYR A 958 -29.64 -22.33 3.20
CA TYR A 958 -30.33 -22.19 1.91
C TYR A 958 -29.40 -21.56 0.86
N GLY A 959 -28.67 -20.50 1.23
CA GLY A 959 -27.73 -19.82 0.34
C GLY A 959 -26.60 -20.75 -0.12
N ASP A 960 -25.96 -21.46 0.81
CA ASP A 960 -24.93 -22.47 0.52
C ASP A 960 -25.46 -23.55 -0.43
N LEU A 961 -26.68 -24.05 -0.17
CA LEU A 961 -27.30 -25.04 -1.05
C LEU A 961 -27.54 -24.47 -2.46
N PHE A 962 -28.11 -23.26 -2.57
CA PHE A 962 -28.36 -22.62 -3.86
C PHE A 962 -27.07 -22.38 -4.63
N LEU A 963 -26.02 -21.90 -3.98
CA LEU A 963 -24.71 -21.71 -4.57
C LEU A 963 -24.21 -23.01 -5.22
N ARG A 964 -24.25 -24.12 -4.46
CA ARG A 964 -23.80 -25.44 -4.95
C ARG A 964 -24.62 -25.96 -6.12
N VAL A 965 -25.94 -26.03 -5.99
CA VAL A 965 -26.78 -26.66 -7.02
C VAL A 965 -26.87 -25.81 -8.28
N THR A 966 -26.84 -24.48 -8.16
CA THR A 966 -26.88 -23.60 -9.34
C THR A 966 -25.58 -23.68 -10.14
N GLN A 967 -24.42 -23.60 -9.49
CA GLN A 967 -23.12 -23.65 -10.16
C GLN A 967 -22.79 -25.03 -10.72
N ALA A 968 -23.25 -26.10 -10.08
CA ALA A 968 -23.07 -27.46 -10.61
C ALA A 968 -24.04 -27.81 -11.75
N THR A 969 -25.22 -27.19 -11.82
CA THR A 969 -26.23 -27.50 -12.84
C THR A 969 -26.16 -26.55 -14.05
N ARG A 970 -26.01 -25.24 -13.84
CA ARG A 970 -26.09 -24.20 -14.90
C ARG A 970 -25.10 -24.43 -16.06
N PRO A 971 -23.83 -24.78 -15.85
CA PRO A 971 -22.90 -25.05 -16.95
C PRO A 971 -23.32 -26.22 -17.83
N TYR A 972 -24.24 -27.07 -17.37
CA TYR A 972 -24.70 -28.27 -18.06
C TYR A 972 -26.17 -28.18 -18.44
N GLU A 973 -26.84 -27.03 -18.33
CA GLU A 973 -28.27 -26.96 -18.63
C GLU A 973 -28.54 -27.16 -20.13
N LYS A 974 -29.48 -28.04 -20.46
CA LYS A 974 -29.87 -28.29 -21.86
C LYS A 974 -30.69 -27.15 -22.45
N VAL A 975 -31.50 -26.49 -21.61
CA VAL A 975 -32.29 -25.31 -21.96
C VAL A 975 -31.71 -24.12 -21.23
N LEU A 976 -31.18 -23.15 -21.98
CA LEU A 976 -30.58 -21.94 -21.44
C LEU A 976 -31.57 -21.21 -20.52
N GLY A 977 -31.13 -20.89 -19.30
CA GLY A 977 -31.91 -20.20 -18.28
C GLY A 977 -32.80 -21.09 -17.40
N ALA A 978 -32.89 -22.40 -17.66
CA ALA A 978 -33.72 -23.31 -16.86
C ALA A 978 -33.27 -23.38 -15.40
N THR A 979 -31.96 -23.39 -15.15
CA THR A 979 -31.38 -23.42 -13.80
C THR A 979 -31.73 -22.15 -13.02
N ASN A 980 -31.65 -20.99 -13.68
CA ASN A 980 -31.97 -19.69 -13.09
C ASN A 980 -33.47 -19.55 -12.77
N ALA A 981 -34.34 -20.06 -13.65
CA ALA A 981 -35.78 -20.10 -13.41
C ALA A 981 -36.13 -20.98 -12.19
N LEU A 982 -35.50 -22.15 -12.09
CA LEU A 982 -35.67 -23.06 -10.95
C LEU A 982 -35.16 -22.45 -9.64
N HIS A 983 -34.00 -21.77 -9.69
CA HIS A 983 -33.46 -21.02 -8.55
C HIS A 983 -34.44 -19.93 -8.09
N LYS A 984 -34.97 -19.11 -9.01
CA LYS A 984 -35.92 -18.04 -8.67
C LYS A 984 -37.20 -18.57 -8.01
N LYS A 985 -37.74 -19.70 -8.48
CA LYS A 985 -38.87 -20.39 -7.86
C LYS A 985 -38.56 -20.77 -6.40
N TRP A 986 -37.44 -21.46 -6.18
CA TRP A 986 -37.08 -21.95 -4.85
C TRP A 986 -36.63 -20.85 -3.89
N LEU A 987 -36.01 -19.78 -4.40
CA LEU A 987 -35.65 -18.60 -3.63
C LEU A 987 -36.89 -17.96 -2.99
N ALA A 988 -37.98 -17.78 -3.75
CA ALA A 988 -39.24 -17.25 -3.22
C ALA A 988 -39.81 -18.12 -2.08
N ILE A 989 -39.81 -19.45 -2.26
CA ILE A 989 -40.28 -20.41 -1.25
C ILE A 989 -39.38 -20.40 0.00
N ALA A 990 -38.06 -20.26 -0.19
CA ALA A 990 -37.11 -20.15 0.92
C ALA A 990 -37.36 -18.87 1.73
N ILE A 991 -37.57 -17.72 1.08
CA ILE A 991 -37.91 -16.44 1.73
C ILE A 991 -39.20 -16.57 2.55
N GLU A 992 -40.24 -17.20 2.00
CA GLU A 992 -41.49 -17.48 2.73
C GLU A 992 -41.22 -18.34 3.97
N ASN A 993 -40.43 -19.41 3.84
CA ASN A 993 -40.06 -20.24 4.98
C ASN A 993 -39.26 -19.47 6.04
N LEU A 994 -38.37 -18.54 5.65
CA LEU A 994 -37.58 -17.74 6.59
C LEU A 994 -38.45 -16.76 7.40
N SER A 995 -39.56 -16.26 6.85
CA SER A 995 -40.50 -15.42 7.60
C SER A 995 -41.09 -16.12 8.84
N THR A 996 -41.25 -17.45 8.77
CA THR A 996 -41.74 -18.31 9.86
C THR A 996 -40.63 -19.11 10.56
N GLY A 997 -39.47 -19.27 9.92
CA GLY A 997 -38.34 -20.15 10.30
C GLY A 997 -38.79 -21.52 10.76
N ASN A 998 -39.72 -22.13 10.04
CA ASN A 998 -40.18 -23.47 10.35
C ASN A 998 -39.16 -24.50 9.88
N ILE A 999 -38.53 -25.22 10.82
CA ILE A 999 -37.48 -26.22 10.53
C ILE A 999 -38.01 -27.47 9.79
N ILE A 1000 -39.28 -27.83 9.95
CA ILE A 1000 -39.88 -28.98 9.28
C ILE A 1000 -40.06 -28.66 7.79
N THR A 1001 -40.61 -27.48 7.50
CA THR A 1001 -40.72 -26.97 6.12
C THR A 1001 -39.33 -26.80 5.50
N PHE A 1002 -38.35 -26.29 6.25
CA PHE A 1002 -36.97 -26.22 5.81
C PHE A 1002 -36.44 -27.59 5.36
N ASN A 1003 -36.50 -28.62 6.22
CA ASN A 1003 -36.02 -29.96 5.90
C ASN A 1003 -36.70 -30.56 4.67
N ARG A 1004 -38.00 -30.31 4.50
CA ARG A 1004 -38.77 -30.72 3.31
C ARG A 1004 -38.31 -29.99 2.06
N ASN A 1005 -38.08 -28.67 2.15
CA ASN A 1005 -37.63 -27.86 1.04
C ASN A 1005 -36.23 -28.29 0.58
N ILE A 1006 -35.28 -28.50 1.49
CA ILE A 1006 -33.91 -28.97 1.16
C ILE A 1006 -33.95 -30.24 0.30
N LYS A 1007 -34.72 -31.25 0.72
CA LYS A 1007 -34.84 -32.51 -0.04
C LYS A 1007 -35.43 -32.29 -1.44
N LYS A 1008 -36.44 -31.42 -1.55
CA LYS A 1008 -37.08 -31.11 -2.83
C LYS A 1008 -36.19 -30.28 -3.76
N ILE A 1009 -35.46 -29.30 -3.24
CA ILE A 1009 -34.49 -28.49 -3.99
C ILE A 1009 -33.47 -29.42 -4.62
N VAL A 1010 -32.77 -30.23 -3.82
CA VAL A 1010 -31.76 -31.16 -4.34
C VAL A 1010 -32.37 -32.08 -5.41
N LYS A 1011 -33.53 -32.67 -5.15
CA LYS A 1011 -34.21 -33.56 -6.10
C LYS A 1011 -34.57 -32.87 -7.42
N GLU A 1012 -35.14 -31.66 -7.39
CA GLU A 1012 -35.55 -30.94 -8.60
C GLU A 1012 -34.33 -30.46 -9.41
N PHE A 1013 -33.25 -30.02 -8.76
CA PHE A 1013 -32.01 -29.65 -9.46
C PHE A 1013 -31.26 -30.85 -10.04
N ASP A 1014 -31.29 -32.00 -9.34
CA ASP A 1014 -30.65 -33.25 -9.80
C ASP A 1014 -31.41 -33.90 -10.97
N ALA A 1015 -32.70 -33.59 -11.12
CA ALA A 1015 -33.57 -34.07 -12.18
C ALA A 1015 -33.66 -33.13 -13.39
N LEU A 1016 -32.99 -31.96 -13.37
CA LEU A 1016 -33.00 -31.01 -14.47
C LEU A 1016 -32.24 -31.59 -15.67
N ASP A 1017 -32.76 -31.41 -16.89
CA ASP A 1017 -32.16 -31.95 -18.11
C ASP A 1017 -30.76 -31.34 -18.35
N ARG A 1018 -29.75 -32.21 -18.43
CA ARG A 1018 -28.35 -31.82 -18.60
C ARG A 1018 -27.75 -32.34 -19.90
N ILE A 1019 -26.80 -31.59 -20.45
CA ILE A 1019 -25.92 -32.06 -21.51
C ILE A 1019 -24.85 -33.00 -20.93
N ASP A 1020 -24.62 -34.13 -21.59
CA ASP A 1020 -23.68 -35.16 -21.16
C ASP A 1020 -22.27 -34.84 -21.68
N ILE A 1021 -21.64 -33.84 -21.09
CA ILE A 1021 -20.25 -33.45 -21.38
C ILE A 1021 -19.49 -33.26 -20.07
N LYS A 1022 -18.18 -33.51 -20.08
CA LYS A 1022 -17.32 -33.26 -18.92
C LYS A 1022 -16.61 -31.92 -19.10
N LYS A 1023 -16.91 -30.95 -18.23
CA LYS A 1023 -16.27 -29.63 -18.23
C LYS A 1023 -15.11 -29.57 -17.24
N PRO A 1024 -14.07 -28.76 -17.49
CA PRO A 1024 -13.05 -28.47 -16.48
C PRO A 1024 -13.72 -27.83 -15.26
N LYS A 1025 -13.23 -28.16 -14.06
CA LYS A 1025 -13.70 -27.57 -12.80
C LYS A 1025 -12.68 -26.56 -12.29
N VAL A 1026 -13.17 -25.39 -11.88
CA VAL A 1026 -12.34 -24.34 -11.27
C VAL A 1026 -12.92 -23.94 -9.93
N GLY A 1027 -12.11 -24.09 -8.87
CA GLY A 1027 -12.43 -23.64 -7.54
C GLY A 1027 -12.12 -22.15 -7.36
N ILE A 1028 -13.01 -21.39 -6.73
CA ILE A 1028 -12.74 -20.00 -6.35
C ILE A 1028 -12.63 -19.93 -4.82
N VAL A 1029 -11.44 -19.56 -4.35
CA VAL A 1029 -11.13 -19.36 -2.93
C VAL A 1029 -10.51 -17.98 -2.71
N GLY A 1030 -10.23 -17.62 -1.47
CA GLY A 1030 -9.53 -16.37 -1.14
C GLY A 1030 -10.28 -15.50 -0.14
N GLU A 1031 -10.09 -14.18 -0.23
CA GLU A 1031 -10.65 -13.23 0.74
C GLU A 1031 -12.18 -13.21 0.69
N ILE A 1032 -12.83 -13.22 1.86
CA ILE A 1032 -14.26 -13.50 1.97
C ILE A 1032 -15.15 -12.63 1.08
N LEU A 1033 -14.90 -11.31 0.99
CA LEU A 1033 -15.75 -10.43 0.20
C LEU A 1033 -15.53 -10.65 -1.29
N VAL A 1034 -14.27 -10.65 -1.76
CA VAL A 1034 -13.99 -10.85 -3.20
C VAL A 1034 -14.30 -12.27 -3.68
N LYS A 1035 -14.29 -13.27 -2.79
CA LYS A 1035 -14.71 -14.64 -3.10
C LYS A 1035 -16.16 -14.69 -3.58
N TYR A 1036 -17.06 -13.99 -2.89
CA TYR A 1036 -18.50 -14.08 -3.15
C TYR A 1036 -19.09 -12.91 -3.94
N HIS A 1037 -18.45 -11.73 -3.91
CA HIS A 1037 -19.01 -10.53 -4.52
C HIS A 1037 -18.69 -10.47 -6.03
N PRO A 1038 -19.70 -10.47 -6.92
CA PRO A 1038 -19.47 -10.48 -8.38
C PRO A 1038 -18.60 -9.33 -8.87
N THR A 1039 -18.94 -8.08 -8.56
CA THR A 1039 -18.09 -6.92 -8.92
C THR A 1039 -16.71 -6.96 -8.26
N GLY A 1040 -16.60 -7.56 -7.06
CA GLY A 1040 -15.36 -7.61 -6.30
C GLY A 1040 -14.30 -8.51 -6.95
N ASN A 1041 -14.71 -9.52 -7.70
CA ASN A 1041 -13.83 -10.41 -8.47
C ASN A 1041 -13.93 -10.23 -9.99
N ASN A 1042 -14.52 -9.12 -10.46
CA ASN A 1042 -14.75 -8.84 -11.88
C ASN A 1042 -15.58 -9.93 -12.59
N GLU A 1043 -16.69 -10.34 -11.97
CA GLU A 1043 -17.64 -11.31 -12.52
C GLU A 1043 -17.02 -12.69 -12.82
N LEU A 1044 -16.03 -13.11 -12.01
CA LEU A 1044 -15.19 -14.29 -12.29
C LEU A 1044 -16.00 -15.56 -12.55
N VAL A 1045 -17.11 -15.76 -11.83
CA VAL A 1045 -18.01 -16.90 -12.03
C VAL A 1045 -18.60 -16.88 -13.45
N LYS A 1046 -19.12 -15.74 -13.89
CA LYS A 1046 -19.73 -15.60 -15.23
C LYS A 1046 -18.70 -15.76 -16.33
N VAL A 1047 -17.51 -15.18 -16.16
CA VAL A 1047 -16.41 -15.28 -17.12
C VAL A 1047 -15.99 -16.74 -17.29
N LEU A 1048 -15.73 -17.46 -16.20
CA LEU A 1048 -15.34 -18.88 -16.27
C LEU A 1048 -16.44 -19.75 -16.88
N GLU A 1049 -17.70 -19.54 -16.51
CA GLU A 1049 -18.80 -20.31 -17.08
C GLU A 1049 -18.99 -20.04 -18.58
N ALA A 1050 -18.78 -18.80 -19.04
CA ALA A 1050 -18.81 -18.43 -20.46
C ALA A 1050 -17.69 -19.14 -21.25
N GLU A 1051 -16.52 -19.34 -20.64
CA GLU A 1051 -15.41 -20.14 -21.17
C GLU A 1051 -15.63 -21.66 -21.04
N GLY A 1052 -16.83 -22.10 -20.63
CA GLY A 1052 -17.18 -23.52 -20.59
C GLY A 1052 -16.71 -24.27 -19.34
N VAL A 1053 -16.47 -23.57 -18.23
CA VAL A 1053 -15.99 -24.14 -16.95
C VAL A 1053 -17.14 -24.39 -15.97
N GLU A 1054 -17.05 -25.46 -15.16
CA GLU A 1054 -17.87 -25.62 -13.95
C GLU A 1054 -17.17 -24.95 -12.76
N VAL A 1055 -17.81 -23.93 -12.19
CA VAL A 1055 -17.25 -23.18 -11.06
C VAL A 1055 -17.63 -23.83 -9.74
N CYS A 1056 -16.69 -23.91 -8.80
CA CYS A 1056 -16.88 -24.47 -7.46
C CYS A 1056 -16.51 -23.43 -6.39
N VAL A 1057 -17.49 -22.83 -5.73
CA VAL A 1057 -17.26 -21.93 -4.60
C VAL A 1057 -17.57 -22.67 -3.29
N PRO A 1058 -16.66 -22.68 -2.29
CA PRO A 1058 -16.92 -23.25 -0.96
C PRO A 1058 -18.08 -22.55 -0.21
N ASP A 1059 -18.56 -23.16 0.88
CA ASP A 1059 -19.70 -22.66 1.66
C ASP A 1059 -19.35 -21.45 2.54
N LEU A 1060 -20.29 -20.52 2.68
CA LEU A 1060 -20.19 -19.38 3.57
C LEU A 1060 -20.28 -19.79 5.04
N LEU A 1061 -21.09 -20.80 5.39
CA LEU A 1061 -21.22 -21.28 6.76
C LEU A 1061 -19.87 -21.73 7.35
N ASP A 1062 -18.97 -22.27 6.52
CA ASP A 1062 -17.68 -22.76 6.98
C ASP A 1062 -16.76 -21.66 7.51
N PHE A 1063 -16.92 -20.42 7.05
CA PHE A 1063 -16.18 -19.29 7.60
C PHE A 1063 -16.56 -19.00 9.07
N PHE A 1064 -17.86 -19.13 9.41
CA PHE A 1064 -18.33 -19.00 10.80
C PHE A 1064 -17.88 -20.19 11.66
N LEU A 1065 -17.86 -21.40 11.09
CA LEU A 1065 -17.35 -22.58 11.79
C LEU A 1065 -15.85 -22.49 12.04
N TYR A 1066 -15.07 -22.00 11.08
CA TYR A 1066 -13.64 -21.72 11.21
C TYR A 1066 -13.35 -20.77 12.38
N THR A 1067 -14.04 -19.63 12.41
CA THR A 1067 -13.86 -18.63 13.48
C THR A 1067 -14.22 -19.19 14.86
N ALA A 1068 -15.25 -20.04 14.96
CA ALA A 1068 -15.57 -20.77 16.19
C ALA A 1068 -14.49 -21.82 16.55
N TYR A 1069 -13.99 -22.57 15.55
CA TYR A 1069 -13.00 -23.63 15.76
C TYR A 1069 -11.65 -23.08 16.26
N ASN A 1070 -11.29 -21.86 15.85
CA ASN A 1070 -10.10 -21.15 16.32
C ASN A 1070 -10.01 -21.03 17.85
N ALA A 1071 -11.15 -20.99 18.55
CA ALA A 1071 -11.19 -20.96 20.01
C ALA A 1071 -10.51 -22.18 20.65
N LYS A 1072 -10.50 -23.33 19.97
CA LYS A 1072 -9.80 -24.56 20.43
C LYS A 1072 -8.31 -24.30 20.55
N PHE A 1073 -7.66 -23.89 19.47
CA PHE A 1073 -6.23 -23.63 19.45
C PHE A 1073 -5.84 -22.50 20.39
N LYS A 1074 -6.65 -21.43 20.48
CA LYS A 1074 -6.41 -20.35 21.43
C LYS A 1074 -6.40 -20.84 22.88
N TYR A 1075 -7.33 -21.71 23.26
CA TYR A 1075 -7.38 -22.32 24.59
C TYR A 1075 -6.21 -23.28 24.84
N GLU A 1076 -5.87 -24.12 23.86
CA GLU A 1076 -4.86 -25.18 24.03
C GLU A 1076 -3.42 -24.66 23.97
N LYS A 1077 -3.16 -23.60 23.20
CA LYS A 1077 -1.80 -23.18 22.80
C LYS A 1077 -1.47 -21.71 23.08
N LEU A 1078 -2.47 -20.87 23.34
CA LEU A 1078 -2.31 -19.43 23.59
C LEU A 1078 -3.05 -19.05 24.90
N ASN A 1079 -3.26 -17.75 25.11
CA ASN A 1079 -3.96 -17.23 26.30
C ASN A 1079 -5.51 -17.25 26.17
N GLY A 1080 -6.07 -18.32 25.59
CA GLY A 1080 -7.51 -18.47 25.38
C GLY A 1080 -8.26 -19.08 26.57
N LYS A 1081 -9.52 -18.69 26.78
CA LYS A 1081 -10.36 -19.21 27.87
C LYS A 1081 -11.07 -20.52 27.46
N LYS A 1082 -11.02 -21.54 28.32
CA LYS A 1082 -11.75 -22.83 28.13
C LYS A 1082 -13.25 -22.63 27.89
N LYS A 1083 -13.87 -21.70 28.62
CA LYS A 1083 -15.30 -21.34 28.48
C LYS A 1083 -15.65 -20.91 27.06
N THR A 1084 -14.79 -20.13 26.41
CA THR A 1084 -14.98 -19.69 25.02
C THR A 1084 -14.96 -20.87 24.04
N TRP A 1085 -14.04 -21.82 24.22
CA TRP A 1085 -14.01 -23.06 23.42
C TRP A 1085 -15.29 -23.90 23.61
N VAL A 1086 -15.76 -24.07 24.85
CA VAL A 1086 -16.98 -24.85 25.13
C VAL A 1086 -18.20 -24.28 24.38
N TYR A 1087 -18.42 -22.97 24.43
CA TYR A 1087 -19.52 -22.35 23.68
C TYR A 1087 -19.33 -22.41 22.17
N SER A 1088 -18.09 -22.21 21.69
CA SER A 1088 -17.78 -22.27 20.26
C SER A 1088 -18.00 -23.68 19.70
N ASN A 1089 -17.60 -24.71 20.46
CA ASN A 1089 -17.84 -26.11 20.11
C ASN A 1089 -19.34 -26.46 20.13
N LEU A 1090 -20.11 -25.92 21.08
CA LEU A 1090 -21.56 -26.07 21.09
C LEU A 1090 -22.19 -25.43 19.83
N PHE A 1091 -21.74 -24.23 19.44
CA PHE A 1091 -22.17 -23.58 18.21
C PHE A 1091 -21.87 -24.43 16.97
N ILE A 1092 -20.65 -25.00 16.86
CA ILE A 1092 -20.27 -25.90 15.75
C ILE A 1092 -21.21 -27.10 15.67
N LYS A 1093 -21.50 -27.76 16.80
CA LYS A 1093 -22.41 -28.90 16.84
C LYS A 1093 -23.84 -28.52 16.41
N ILE A 1094 -24.33 -27.37 16.86
CA ILE A 1094 -25.65 -26.86 16.47
C ILE A 1094 -25.68 -26.56 14.96
N ALA A 1095 -24.69 -25.86 14.44
CA ALA A 1095 -24.62 -25.53 13.02
C ALA A 1095 -24.54 -26.79 12.13
N GLU A 1096 -23.75 -27.80 12.51
CA GLU A 1096 -23.70 -29.09 11.80
C GLU A 1096 -25.03 -29.87 11.89
N LEU A 1097 -25.77 -29.76 13.00
CA LEU A 1097 -27.11 -30.33 13.10
C LEU A 1097 -28.08 -29.69 12.09
N TYR A 1098 -28.02 -28.37 11.93
CA TYR A 1098 -28.83 -27.64 10.93
C TYR A 1098 -28.42 -27.98 9.49
N ARG A 1099 -27.12 -28.24 9.26
CA ARG A 1099 -26.56 -28.61 7.95
C ARG A 1099 -26.81 -30.08 7.57
N SER A 1100 -27.04 -30.97 8.53
CA SER A 1100 -27.25 -32.40 8.32
C SER A 1100 -28.30 -32.76 7.23
N PRO A 1101 -29.49 -32.12 7.16
CA PRO A 1101 -30.46 -32.34 6.09
C PRO A 1101 -29.89 -32.10 4.68
N VAL A 1102 -29.06 -31.06 4.53
CA VAL A 1102 -28.38 -30.75 3.26
C VAL A 1102 -27.35 -31.82 2.93
N LYS A 1103 -26.48 -32.19 3.89
CA LYS A 1103 -25.46 -33.23 3.67
C LYS A 1103 -26.09 -34.56 3.26
N ASN A 1104 -27.19 -34.95 3.92
CA ASN A 1104 -27.89 -36.19 3.60
C ASN A 1104 -28.55 -36.15 2.21
N ALA A 1105 -29.17 -35.02 1.85
CA ALA A 1105 -29.77 -34.86 0.53
C ALA A 1105 -28.71 -34.85 -0.59
N LEU A 1106 -27.58 -34.14 -0.41
CA LEU A 1106 -26.49 -34.10 -1.39
C LEU A 1106 -25.78 -35.45 -1.52
N ARG A 1107 -25.58 -36.20 -0.43
CA ARG A 1107 -25.01 -37.56 -0.49
C ARG A 1107 -25.89 -38.56 -1.26
N ALA A 1108 -27.21 -38.34 -1.26
CA ALA A 1108 -28.16 -39.16 -2.00
C ALA A 1108 -28.33 -38.72 -3.46
N SER A 1109 -27.74 -37.60 -3.86
CA SER A 1109 -27.79 -37.07 -5.22
C SER A 1109 -26.81 -37.79 -6.14
N ARG A 1110 -27.12 -37.81 -7.45
CA ARG A 1110 -26.21 -38.33 -8.48
C ARG A 1110 -25.18 -37.30 -8.91
N ASN A 1111 -25.55 -36.02 -8.93
CA ASN A 1111 -24.75 -34.96 -9.55
C ASN A 1111 -24.03 -34.04 -8.56
N PHE A 1112 -24.37 -34.07 -7.27
CA PHE A 1112 -23.81 -33.14 -6.27
C PHE A 1112 -22.97 -33.84 -5.20
N LYS A 1113 -22.02 -33.11 -4.62
CA LYS A 1113 -21.19 -33.58 -3.48
C LYS A 1113 -21.54 -32.81 -2.21
N ALA A 1114 -21.53 -33.50 -1.08
CA ALA A 1114 -21.75 -32.88 0.23
C ALA A 1114 -20.49 -32.18 0.76
N PRO A 1115 -20.64 -31.07 1.53
CA PRO A 1115 -19.51 -30.40 2.17
C PRO A 1115 -18.83 -31.27 3.24
N THR A 1116 -17.51 -31.09 3.39
CA THR A 1116 -16.74 -31.63 4.52
C THR A 1116 -17.02 -30.87 5.82
N THR A 1117 -16.79 -31.51 6.96
CA THR A 1117 -16.92 -30.83 8.27
C THR A 1117 -15.76 -29.88 8.52
N ILE A 1118 -15.95 -28.88 9.39
CA ILE A 1118 -14.85 -28.00 9.78
C ILE A 1118 -13.67 -28.74 10.43
N GLN A 1119 -13.94 -29.87 11.11
CA GLN A 1119 -12.91 -30.69 11.72
C GLN A 1119 -12.05 -31.39 10.65
N GLU A 1120 -12.69 -32.02 9.66
CA GLU A 1120 -11.98 -32.65 8.52
C GLU A 1120 -11.14 -31.59 7.77
N LYS A 1121 -11.68 -30.38 7.55
CA LYS A 1121 -10.92 -29.27 6.95
C LYS A 1121 -9.73 -28.84 7.80
N ALA A 1122 -9.89 -28.79 9.12
CA ALA A 1122 -8.80 -28.47 10.04
C ALA A 1122 -7.71 -29.54 10.01
N GLU A 1123 -8.08 -30.82 9.93
CA GLU A 1123 -7.15 -31.95 9.77
C GLU A 1123 -6.39 -31.84 8.44
N HIS A 1124 -7.09 -31.56 7.33
CA HIS A 1124 -6.45 -31.30 6.03
C HIS A 1124 -5.47 -30.12 6.06
N ALA A 1125 -5.82 -29.04 6.77
CA ALA A 1125 -4.95 -27.88 6.90
C ALA A 1125 -3.72 -28.19 7.77
N GLN A 1126 -3.88 -28.88 8.90
CA GLN A 1126 -2.80 -29.24 9.83
C GLN A 1126 -1.66 -30.02 9.20
N GLU A 1127 -1.95 -30.80 8.16
CA GLU A 1127 -0.94 -31.54 7.40
C GLU A 1127 0.05 -30.63 6.66
N LEU A 1128 -0.32 -29.37 6.41
CA LEU A 1128 0.46 -28.41 5.64
C LEU A 1128 0.82 -27.17 6.45
N ILE A 1129 -0.09 -26.63 7.27
CA ILE A 1129 0.07 -25.37 8.00
C ILE A 1129 -0.50 -25.47 9.42
N SER A 1130 0.11 -24.78 10.37
CA SER A 1130 -0.40 -24.71 11.75
C SER A 1130 -1.76 -24.00 11.84
N LEU A 1131 -2.67 -24.53 12.66
CA LEU A 1131 -3.95 -23.87 12.98
C LEU A 1131 -3.81 -22.60 13.83
N GLY A 1132 -2.58 -22.26 14.26
CA GLY A 1132 -2.28 -20.97 14.87
C GLY A 1132 -2.42 -19.80 13.90
N ASN A 1133 -2.41 -20.07 12.58
CA ASN A 1133 -2.66 -19.07 11.55
C ASN A 1133 -4.15 -18.70 11.52
N GLN A 1134 -4.54 -17.64 12.22
CA GLN A 1134 -5.96 -17.29 12.43
C GLN A 1134 -6.35 -15.88 11.96
N THR A 1135 -5.45 -15.15 11.31
CA THR A 1135 -5.74 -13.79 10.85
C THR A 1135 -6.30 -13.80 9.43
N GLY A 1136 -7.37 -13.03 9.19
CA GLY A 1136 -8.13 -13.12 7.94
C GLY A 1136 -8.79 -14.49 7.82
N GLU A 1137 -8.65 -15.12 6.66
CA GLU A 1137 -9.10 -16.49 6.41
C GLU A 1137 -8.22 -17.53 7.12
N GLY A 1138 -6.99 -17.17 7.53
CA GLY A 1138 -6.09 -18.05 8.27
C GLY A 1138 -5.89 -19.43 7.61
N TRP A 1139 -5.73 -20.48 8.42
CA TRP A 1139 -5.57 -21.86 7.97
C TRP A 1139 -6.75 -22.39 7.15
N PHE A 1140 -7.93 -21.77 7.28
CA PHE A 1140 -9.13 -22.21 6.59
C PHE A 1140 -9.02 -22.08 5.07
N LEU A 1141 -8.32 -21.06 4.57
CA LEU A 1141 -8.07 -20.92 3.13
C LEU A 1141 -7.29 -22.12 2.56
N THR A 1142 -6.23 -22.54 3.27
CA THR A 1142 -5.46 -23.73 2.90
C THR A 1142 -6.33 -24.99 2.95
N GLY A 1143 -7.18 -25.11 3.98
CA GLY A 1143 -8.15 -26.19 4.11
C GLY A 1143 -9.15 -26.25 2.95
N GLU A 1144 -9.68 -25.12 2.50
CA GLU A 1144 -10.58 -25.02 1.33
C GLU A 1144 -9.88 -25.48 0.05
N MET A 1145 -8.63 -25.06 -0.17
CA MET A 1145 -7.86 -25.49 -1.34
C MET A 1145 -7.66 -27.01 -1.35
N VAL A 1146 -7.28 -27.59 -0.21
CA VAL A 1146 -7.10 -29.05 -0.09
C VAL A 1146 -8.42 -29.81 -0.24
N GLU A 1147 -9.51 -29.29 0.31
CA GLU A 1147 -10.85 -29.87 0.12
C GLU A 1147 -11.22 -29.93 -1.37
N LEU A 1148 -11.04 -28.83 -2.10
CA LEU A 1148 -11.35 -28.75 -3.52
C LEU A 1148 -10.54 -29.77 -4.33
N VAL A 1149 -9.23 -29.87 -4.09
CA VAL A 1149 -8.36 -30.87 -4.74
C VAL A 1149 -8.85 -32.29 -4.45
N LYS A 1150 -9.15 -32.62 -3.18
CA LYS A 1150 -9.69 -33.93 -2.80
C LYS A 1150 -11.06 -34.21 -3.41
N HIS A 1151 -11.83 -33.18 -3.74
CA HIS A 1151 -13.10 -33.29 -4.45
C HIS A 1151 -12.96 -33.36 -5.98
N GLY A 1152 -11.74 -33.41 -6.52
CA GLY A 1152 -11.48 -33.50 -7.96
C GLY A 1152 -11.57 -32.15 -8.68
N VAL A 1153 -11.41 -31.04 -7.96
CA VAL A 1153 -11.29 -29.68 -8.50
C VAL A 1153 -9.81 -29.32 -8.50
N GLU A 1154 -9.14 -29.61 -9.61
CA GLU A 1154 -7.68 -29.49 -9.73
C GLU A 1154 -7.22 -28.04 -9.99
N ASN A 1155 -8.06 -27.24 -10.65
CA ASN A 1155 -7.76 -25.84 -10.94
C ASN A 1155 -8.37 -24.93 -9.88
N ILE A 1156 -7.58 -24.03 -9.30
CA ILE A 1156 -8.01 -23.13 -8.23
C ILE A 1156 -7.55 -21.71 -8.53
N VAL A 1157 -8.48 -20.77 -8.46
CA VAL A 1157 -8.22 -19.32 -8.46
C VAL A 1157 -8.37 -18.82 -7.02
N CYS A 1158 -7.26 -18.39 -6.42
CA CYS A 1158 -7.20 -17.80 -5.10
C CYS A 1158 -7.28 -16.27 -5.19
N VAL A 1159 -8.49 -15.72 -5.13
CA VAL A 1159 -8.76 -14.29 -5.31
C VAL A 1159 -8.44 -13.50 -4.05
N GLN A 1160 -7.56 -12.51 -4.15
CA GLN A 1160 -7.14 -11.71 -3.01
C GLN A 1160 -6.97 -10.23 -3.37
N PRO A 1161 -7.22 -9.31 -2.42
CA PRO A 1161 -6.84 -7.92 -2.58
C PRO A 1161 -5.32 -7.79 -2.73
N PHE A 1162 -4.87 -6.79 -3.49
CA PHE A 1162 -3.46 -6.46 -3.59
C PHE A 1162 -2.84 -6.23 -2.20
N ALA A 1163 -1.63 -6.77 -1.97
CA ALA A 1163 -0.91 -6.71 -0.70
C ALA A 1163 -1.73 -7.18 0.53
N CYS A 1164 -2.53 -8.25 0.37
CA CYS A 1164 -3.25 -8.85 1.48
C CYS A 1164 -2.30 -9.59 2.44
N LEU A 1165 -1.94 -8.91 3.53
CA LEU A 1165 -1.02 -9.38 4.58
C LEU A 1165 -1.20 -10.86 5.00
N PRO A 1166 -2.38 -11.34 5.44
CA PRO A 1166 -2.53 -12.74 5.84
C PRO A 1166 -2.36 -13.71 4.67
N ASN A 1167 -2.86 -13.36 3.47
CA ASN A 1167 -2.82 -14.23 2.30
C ASN A 1167 -1.41 -14.40 1.73
N HIS A 1168 -0.46 -13.49 2.01
CA HIS A 1168 0.95 -13.73 1.75
C HIS A 1168 1.43 -15.03 2.41
N VAL A 1169 0.92 -15.36 3.61
CA VAL A 1169 1.26 -16.58 4.34
C VAL A 1169 0.34 -17.74 3.98
N VAL A 1170 -0.97 -17.58 4.10
CA VAL A 1170 -1.91 -18.72 4.02
C VAL A 1170 -2.37 -19.06 2.58
N GLY A 1171 -2.17 -18.12 1.65
CA GLY A 1171 -2.47 -18.28 0.23
C GLY A 1171 -1.18 -18.52 -0.57
N LYS A 1172 -0.45 -17.45 -0.90
CA LYS A 1172 0.73 -17.50 -1.79
C LYS A 1172 1.82 -18.46 -1.31
N SER A 1173 2.18 -18.41 -0.03
CA SER A 1173 3.23 -19.29 0.52
C SER A 1173 2.81 -20.76 0.63
N MET A 1174 1.51 -21.06 0.53
CA MET A 1174 0.99 -22.44 0.59
C MET A 1174 0.87 -23.11 -0.79
N ILE A 1175 1.02 -22.36 -1.89
CA ILE A 1175 0.95 -22.92 -3.24
C ILE A 1175 2.00 -24.01 -3.45
N LYS A 1176 3.26 -23.75 -3.02
CA LYS A 1176 4.38 -24.71 -3.12
C LYS A 1176 4.12 -26.00 -2.33
N PRO A 1177 3.84 -25.97 -1.01
CA PRO A 1177 3.59 -27.20 -0.25
C PRO A 1177 2.33 -27.95 -0.70
N ILE A 1178 1.25 -27.26 -1.12
CA ILE A 1178 0.08 -27.93 -1.69
C ILE A 1178 0.46 -28.68 -2.98
N ARG A 1179 1.17 -28.05 -3.92
CA ARG A 1179 1.62 -28.70 -5.16
C ARG A 1179 2.57 -29.88 -4.92
N ASN A 1180 3.47 -29.77 -3.94
CA ASN A 1180 4.37 -30.86 -3.58
C ASN A 1180 3.59 -32.09 -3.08
N LYS A 1181 2.51 -31.87 -2.31
CA LYS A 1181 1.65 -32.95 -1.80
C LYS A 1181 0.64 -33.45 -2.83
N TYR A 1182 0.14 -32.55 -3.68
CA TYR A 1182 -0.89 -32.77 -4.67
C TYR A 1182 -0.43 -32.24 -6.04
N PRO A 1183 0.36 -33.02 -6.82
CA PRO A 1183 0.99 -32.55 -8.06
C PRO A 1183 0.00 -32.10 -9.15
N MET A 1184 -1.24 -32.60 -9.10
CA MET A 1184 -2.33 -32.20 -10.00
C MET A 1184 -2.89 -30.80 -9.69
N ALA A 1185 -2.59 -30.22 -8.53
CA ALA A 1185 -3.15 -28.94 -8.11
C ALA A 1185 -2.58 -27.77 -8.94
N ASN A 1186 -3.43 -27.15 -9.74
CA ASN A 1186 -3.11 -25.96 -10.50
C ASN A 1186 -3.71 -24.71 -9.83
N ILE A 1187 -2.88 -24.01 -9.05
CA ILE A 1187 -3.30 -22.84 -8.26
C ILE A 1187 -2.71 -21.55 -8.85
N VAL A 1188 -3.58 -20.56 -9.05
CA VAL A 1188 -3.24 -19.17 -9.43
C VAL A 1188 -3.75 -18.23 -8.34
N ALA A 1189 -2.98 -17.19 -7.97
CA ALA A 1189 -3.29 -16.33 -6.82
C ALA A 1189 -2.88 -14.86 -7.02
#